data_AF-A0A838ZGK5-F1
#
_entry.id   AF-A0A838ZGK5-F1
#
_cell.length_a   1.000
_cell.length_b   1.000
_cell.length_c   1.000
_cell.angle_alpha   90.00
_cell.angle_beta   90.00
_cell.angle_gamma   90.00
#
_symmetry.space_group_name_H-M   'P 1'
#
loop_
_entity.id
_entity.type
_entity.pdbx_description
1 polymer ?
#
loop_
_entity_poly.entity_id
_entity_poly.type
_entity_poly.pdbx_seq_one_letter_code
_entity_poly.pdbx_strand_id
1 'polypeptide(L)'
;MMKHLFNLKLLGLMVLGSGLLAQVSNRPSDQVVTQALQKSEKGKNLLAEDLSFELTDFHSSKQSGAQHIYLRQTFNGIEIIGTESSIHILGTGEVSSVKSSFLNSLEKRGHKASASPQINAVQAANAAFVHLGYTASTPISVVSQEFTPNHKTTLSNGGFAKRNIPAELAYVINEEGNLVLAWTLSIDAMQKSEYYEVRVNAATGQIINKGSYVNTCEFGHVHEENSDDHWQYHTVSKEDKNENLLLTGAYRVFAMPLESPYYGTRTLVSADDAVNLTASPFGWHDTNGSSGPEYTTTRGNNVNAYEDGNNPGFQPNAGAPLVFDYPFDQNYSTATPYEEAAITNLFYWNNIIHDVMYQYGFDEASGNFQENNYGNGGAGGDSVNAEAQDGSGTCNANFGTPSDGGNPTMQMYVCGNKDGDFDNLVIVHEYGHGISNRLTGGPSQSGCLWNGEQMGEGWSDWYGLMFTMDADDEGTDGRGIGTYLFGEGPNGDGIRTYKYSTDMSINPHTYDDIKTVFGPHPIGSVWCAMLWDLTWALIDEYGYDEDIYNGTGGNNIAMQLVTEGLKLQPCSPGFVDGRDAILEADQILYGGANQCLIWDVFARRGLGVSASQGSSSSNTDGTEAFDTPSSVAEFSAPGDVCIDVDVMTGLSGGSPFGGVYSGPGVTDDGNGTTYTFNPQTAGVGVHTITYAVPATDCAPASSDTDQIEVTEGLMVDCPDDIVVNTSGSSCSAIVNYTTPVGMTTCAFTNGENFDMAGVPNLPDGWTTTNETGGSNPWVTSSAQSSSTPNSAFGVDVSSVSLNSLVSPVFEIDSQNAKLFFDIYYNTETGYDGAVLEYSTNNGSSWSDILSGGGTFVTGAYNDDLSTGWQNPLPGRNAWSGNSNGFIPVEINLSSSFDGQDLMFRWRMGCDSVGSATGVWIDNIEVEGVFIPTPVVTQTAGLPSGSEFPVGTTTNTFEVNDGTSTAVCSFDVTVNDGVDPEINCPADATVEVEIGETYTLPDYWADGDVTATDNCSAVSNQTQSPAAGTELGIGVHTIEFTVQDSSGNTATCSFELTVDELMGTGDLGMNNLISLYPNPADNQVIISNQTKQSIVKVVILDMSGKMIKEIGLNNALVENPISINHLPSGTYMIQIIGEKQTVIKKLVKK
;
A
#
# COMPACT_ATOMS: atom_id res chain seq x y z
N MET A 1 -64.84 19.01 4.27
CA MET A 1 -65.65 19.28 5.48
C MET A 1 -64.71 19.23 6.68
N MET A 2 -63.94 20.31 6.93
CA MET A 2 -62.49 20.15 7.13
C MET A 2 -61.88 20.83 8.37
N LYS A 3 -62.66 21.13 9.42
CA LYS A 3 -62.16 21.79 10.66
C LYS A 3 -62.70 21.23 11.98
N HIS A 4 -63.26 20.01 12.00
CA HIS A 4 -63.87 19.41 13.21
C HIS A 4 -63.40 17.99 13.56
N LEU A 5 -62.41 17.43 12.85
CA LEU A 5 -61.82 16.12 13.19
C LEU A 5 -60.64 16.20 14.17
N PHE A 6 -60.00 17.37 14.33
CA PHE A 6 -58.80 17.54 15.16
C PHE A 6 -59.03 17.38 16.68
N ASN A 7 -60.28 17.46 17.16
CA ASN A 7 -60.60 17.40 18.59
C ASN A 7 -61.07 16.02 19.07
N LEU A 8 -61.01 14.97 18.23
CA LEU A 8 -61.51 13.63 18.60
C LEU A 8 -60.43 12.63 19.06
N LYS A 9 -59.14 12.90 18.88
CA LYS A 9 -58.05 12.01 19.35
C LYS A 9 -57.90 11.95 20.89
N LEU A 10 -58.49 12.88 21.65
CA LEU A 10 -58.20 13.08 23.08
C LEU A 10 -59.30 12.61 24.06
N LEU A 11 -60.28 11.82 23.62
CA LEU A 11 -61.42 11.40 24.47
C LEU A 11 -61.72 9.90 24.46
N GLY A 12 -60.81 9.07 23.93
CA GLY A 12 -60.92 7.61 23.87
C GLY A 12 -60.24 6.86 25.01
N LEU A 13 -59.11 7.36 25.52
CA LEU A 13 -58.32 6.71 26.59
C LEU A 13 -58.60 7.36 27.95
N MET A 14 -59.65 6.90 28.64
CA MET A 14 -59.90 7.22 30.06
C MET A 14 -60.60 6.08 30.83
N VAL A 15 -60.13 4.84 30.71
CA VAL A 15 -60.08 3.82 31.79
C VAL A 15 -59.01 2.77 31.43
N LEU A 16 -57.84 2.84 32.07
CA LEU A 16 -56.83 1.78 32.35
C LEU A 16 -55.45 2.45 32.55
N GLY A 17 -54.61 1.90 33.45
CA GLY A 17 -53.17 2.21 33.58
C GLY A 17 -52.77 3.66 33.90
N SER A 18 -52.38 3.95 35.15
CA SER A 18 -51.82 5.26 35.52
C SER A 18 -50.39 5.51 35.03
N GLY A 19 -49.63 4.47 34.63
CA GLY A 19 -48.26 4.61 34.11
C GLY A 19 -48.17 5.28 32.73
N LEU A 20 -49.18 5.10 31.88
CA LEU A 20 -49.26 5.65 30.50
C LEU A 20 -49.20 7.19 30.42
N LEU A 21 -49.28 7.90 31.55
CA LEU A 21 -49.16 9.36 31.60
C LEU A 21 -47.72 9.88 31.74
N ALA A 22 -46.74 9.01 32.09
CA ALA A 22 -45.34 9.41 32.25
C ALA A 22 -44.63 9.56 30.90
N GLN A 23 -44.45 8.45 30.15
CA GLN A 23 -43.78 8.46 28.82
C GLN A 23 -44.43 9.46 27.85
N VAL A 24 -45.76 9.59 27.85
CA VAL A 24 -46.50 10.51 26.96
C VAL A 24 -46.13 11.99 27.17
N SER A 25 -45.53 12.37 28.31
CA SER A 25 -45.04 13.75 28.54
C SER A 25 -43.71 14.06 27.85
N ASN A 26 -42.88 13.04 27.58
CA ASN A 26 -41.51 13.18 27.06
C ASN A 26 -41.32 12.66 25.63
N ARG A 27 -42.37 12.11 24.98
CA ARG A 27 -42.30 11.63 23.59
C ARG A 27 -41.72 12.73 22.67
N PRO A 28 -40.65 12.46 21.90
CA PRO A 28 -40.06 13.45 21.01
C PRO A 28 -41.08 13.94 19.98
N SER A 29 -40.93 15.21 19.57
CA SER A 29 -41.81 15.81 18.56
C SER A 29 -41.53 15.21 17.19
N ASP A 30 -42.58 14.79 16.47
CA ASP A 30 -42.47 14.29 15.09
C ASP A 30 -41.72 15.27 14.18
N GLN A 31 -41.80 16.58 14.46
CA GLN A 31 -41.08 17.62 13.73
C GLN A 31 -39.56 17.54 13.95
N VAL A 32 -39.09 17.21 15.16
CA VAL A 32 -37.66 17.05 15.46
C VAL A 32 -37.13 15.80 14.76
N VAL A 33 -37.85 14.68 14.84
CA VAL A 33 -37.52 13.43 14.16
C VAL A 33 -37.44 13.63 12.64
N THR A 34 -38.44 14.28 12.03
CA THR A 34 -38.43 14.60 10.59
C THR A 34 -37.24 15.50 10.22
N GLN A 35 -36.89 16.49 11.05
CA GLN A 35 -35.76 17.40 10.79
C GLN A 35 -34.39 16.72 10.96
N ALA A 36 -34.25 15.76 11.87
CA ALA A 36 -33.04 14.94 12.00
C ALA A 36 -32.88 14.02 10.78
N LEU A 37 -33.93 13.27 10.43
CA LEU A 37 -33.96 12.42 9.24
C LEU A 37 -33.61 13.21 7.97
N GLN A 38 -34.25 14.37 7.72
CA GLN A 38 -34.00 15.21 6.54
C GLN A 38 -32.58 15.81 6.46
N LYS A 39 -31.85 15.91 7.58
CA LYS A 39 -30.45 16.37 7.59
C LYS A 39 -29.44 15.25 7.33
N SER A 40 -29.78 14.01 7.68
CA SER A 40 -28.91 12.85 7.49
C SER A 40 -28.52 12.64 6.02
N GLU A 41 -27.34 12.05 5.78
CA GLU A 41 -26.85 11.64 4.46
C GLU A 41 -27.92 10.95 3.61
N LYS A 42 -28.54 9.91 4.18
CA LYS A 42 -29.59 9.10 3.54
C LYS A 42 -30.86 9.91 3.28
N GLY A 43 -31.22 10.78 4.22
CA GLY A 43 -32.38 11.67 4.15
C GLY A 43 -32.37 12.68 3.01
N LYS A 44 -31.18 13.10 2.54
CA LYS A 44 -31.02 13.96 1.35
C LYS A 44 -31.68 13.38 0.09
N ASN A 45 -31.83 12.05 0.04
CA ASN A 45 -32.39 11.30 -1.09
C ASN A 45 -33.81 10.75 -0.85
N LEU A 46 -34.43 11.06 0.30
CA LEU A 46 -35.80 10.63 0.64
C LEU A 46 -36.84 11.65 0.17
N LEU A 47 -37.93 11.17 -0.42
CA LEU A 47 -39.07 12.00 -0.78
C LEU A 47 -39.95 12.30 0.46
N ALA A 48 -40.83 13.30 0.36
CA ALA A 48 -41.75 13.64 1.45
C ALA A 48 -42.74 12.51 1.82
N GLU A 49 -42.98 11.57 0.90
CA GLU A 49 -43.73 10.33 1.13
C GLU A 49 -42.90 9.25 1.88
N ASP A 50 -41.60 9.19 1.61
CA ASP A 50 -40.64 8.27 2.23
C ASP A 50 -40.37 8.62 3.72
N LEU A 51 -40.73 9.81 4.17
CA LEU A 51 -40.54 10.29 5.55
C LEU A 51 -41.72 9.96 6.48
N SER A 52 -42.54 8.96 6.13
CA SER A 52 -43.59 8.43 6.99
C SER A 52 -43.00 7.42 7.97
N PHE A 53 -43.26 7.56 9.27
CA PHE A 53 -42.69 6.70 10.32
C PHE A 53 -43.64 6.51 11.50
N GLU A 54 -43.37 5.49 12.32
CA GLU A 54 -43.90 5.34 13.68
C GLU A 54 -42.70 5.20 14.64
N LEU A 55 -42.85 5.67 15.89
CA LEU A 55 -41.82 5.44 16.92
C LEU A 55 -42.05 4.07 17.54
N THR A 56 -41.02 3.23 17.59
CA THR A 56 -41.10 1.88 18.18
C THR A 56 -40.78 1.91 19.68
N ASP A 57 -39.79 2.72 20.09
CA ASP A 57 -39.49 3.07 21.48
C ASP A 57 -38.78 4.45 21.58
N PHE A 58 -38.74 5.04 22.77
CA PHE A 58 -37.83 6.14 23.12
C PHE A 58 -37.57 6.19 24.63
N HIS A 59 -36.33 6.44 25.02
CA HIS A 59 -35.95 6.66 26.42
C HIS A 59 -34.83 7.70 26.56
N SER A 60 -34.43 7.99 27.79
CA SER A 60 -33.24 8.79 28.09
C SER A 60 -32.33 8.02 29.02
N SER A 61 -31.06 7.84 28.64
CA SER A 61 -30.09 7.11 29.45
C SER A 61 -29.81 7.87 30.75
N LYS A 62 -29.93 7.17 31.89
CA LYS A 62 -29.63 7.75 33.22
C LYS A 62 -28.16 8.11 33.38
N GLN A 63 -27.26 7.51 32.59
CA GLN A 63 -25.81 7.70 32.68
C GLN A 63 -25.34 8.91 31.87
N SER A 64 -25.67 8.93 30.58
CA SER A 64 -25.21 9.96 29.64
C SER A 64 -26.13 11.19 29.55
N GLY A 65 -27.39 11.04 29.98
CA GLY A 65 -28.44 12.03 29.73
C GLY A 65 -28.87 12.14 28.25
N ALA A 66 -28.35 11.30 27.36
CA ALA A 66 -28.77 11.24 25.97
C ALA A 66 -30.19 10.66 25.83
N GLN A 67 -30.96 11.17 24.86
CA GLN A 67 -32.23 10.63 24.44
C GLN A 67 -32.03 9.73 23.21
N HIS A 68 -32.35 8.45 23.39
CA HIS A 68 -32.35 7.43 22.35
C HIS A 68 -33.77 7.31 21.79
N ILE A 69 -33.91 7.38 20.46
CA ILE A 69 -35.21 7.37 19.77
C ILE A 69 -35.18 6.29 18.70
N TYR A 70 -36.05 5.30 18.80
CA TYR A 70 -36.14 4.17 17.87
C TYR A 70 -37.42 4.26 17.03
N LEU A 71 -37.29 3.99 15.73
CA LEU A 71 -38.37 4.21 14.76
C LEU A 71 -38.27 3.29 13.54
N ARG A 72 -39.42 3.06 12.92
CA ARG A 72 -39.55 2.34 11.63
C ARG A 72 -40.23 3.22 10.60
N GLN A 73 -39.86 3.02 9.35
CA GLN A 73 -40.58 3.59 8.23
C GLN A 73 -41.98 2.95 8.11
N THR A 74 -42.97 3.71 7.66
CA THR A 74 -44.33 3.20 7.43
C THR A 74 -44.79 3.42 5.99
N PHE A 75 -45.56 2.48 5.47
CA PHE A 75 -46.29 2.62 4.20
C PHE A 75 -47.77 2.39 4.45
N ASN A 76 -48.64 3.27 3.94
CA ASN A 76 -50.08 3.31 4.30
C ASN A 76 -50.39 3.32 5.82
N GLY A 77 -49.42 3.69 6.66
CA GLY A 77 -49.53 3.66 8.13
C GLY A 77 -49.26 2.30 8.78
N ILE A 78 -48.73 1.32 8.04
CA ILE A 78 -48.24 0.02 8.54
C ILE A 78 -46.70 0.05 8.52
N GLU A 79 -46.05 -0.47 9.56
CA GLU A 79 -44.59 -0.55 9.66
C GLU A 79 -43.93 -1.39 8.55
N ILE A 80 -42.70 -1.03 8.17
CA ILE A 80 -41.84 -1.80 7.25
C ILE A 80 -40.69 -2.40 8.07
N ILE A 81 -40.64 -3.73 8.17
CA ILE A 81 -39.52 -4.44 8.82
C ILE A 81 -38.33 -4.48 7.86
N GLY A 82 -37.12 -4.27 8.38
CA GLY A 82 -35.92 -3.95 7.60
C GLY A 82 -35.73 -2.45 7.35
N THR A 83 -36.37 -1.59 8.18
CA THR A 83 -36.20 -0.12 8.16
C THR A 83 -35.94 0.48 9.54
N GLU A 84 -35.69 -0.38 10.52
CA GLU A 84 -35.25 -0.08 11.89
C GLU A 84 -34.16 1.01 11.86
N SER A 85 -34.44 2.11 12.55
CA SER A 85 -33.63 3.32 12.54
C SER A 85 -33.60 3.94 13.93
N SER A 86 -32.48 4.58 14.27
CA SER A 86 -32.29 5.29 15.52
C SER A 86 -31.87 6.75 15.31
N ILE A 87 -32.23 7.60 16.26
CA ILE A 87 -31.78 8.99 16.36
C ILE A 87 -31.35 9.21 17.81
N HIS A 88 -30.13 9.72 17.99
CA HIS A 88 -29.54 9.93 19.30
C HIS A 88 -29.31 11.42 19.53
N ILE A 89 -29.84 11.94 20.64
CA ILE A 89 -29.83 13.37 20.96
C ILE A 89 -29.13 13.56 22.31
N LEU A 90 -28.08 14.36 22.33
CA LEU A 90 -27.32 14.69 23.53
C LEU A 90 -28.21 15.38 24.58
N GLY A 91 -27.82 15.31 25.86
CA GLY A 91 -28.49 16.06 26.94
C GLY A 91 -28.51 17.59 26.76
N THR A 92 -27.71 18.11 25.81
CA THR A 92 -27.71 19.52 25.36
C THR A 92 -28.87 19.86 24.41
N GLY A 93 -29.54 18.85 23.83
CA GLY A 93 -30.57 18.99 22.79
C GLY A 93 -30.02 18.99 21.36
N GLU A 94 -28.74 18.70 21.16
CA GLU A 94 -28.11 18.53 19.85
C GLU A 94 -28.20 17.06 19.37
N VAL A 95 -28.37 16.84 18.07
CA VAL A 95 -28.42 15.48 17.50
C VAL A 95 -27.01 14.97 17.34
N SER A 96 -26.66 13.89 18.05
CA SER A 96 -25.38 13.18 17.96
C SER A 96 -25.29 12.44 16.62
N SER A 97 -26.22 11.52 16.39
CA SER A 97 -26.25 10.69 15.18
C SER A 97 -27.66 10.31 14.75
N VAL A 98 -27.76 9.85 13.49
CA VAL A 98 -29.00 9.36 12.85
C VAL A 98 -28.65 8.11 12.05
N LYS A 99 -28.78 6.94 12.68
CA LYS A 99 -28.53 5.64 12.03
C LYS A 99 -29.83 5.20 11.34
N SER A 100 -29.96 5.43 10.03
CA SER A 100 -31.24 5.22 9.31
C SER A 100 -31.20 4.11 8.26
N SER A 101 -32.22 3.27 8.24
CA SER A 101 -32.47 2.19 7.27
C SER A 101 -33.64 2.49 6.31
N PHE A 102 -34.08 3.75 6.23
CA PHE A 102 -35.24 4.14 5.43
C PHE A 102 -35.03 3.92 3.92
N LEU A 103 -36.07 3.41 3.27
CA LEU A 103 -36.12 3.15 1.83
C LEU A 103 -36.56 4.39 1.06
N ASN A 104 -36.01 4.57 -0.14
CA ASN A 104 -36.45 5.59 -1.09
C ASN A 104 -37.56 5.10 -2.01
N SER A 105 -38.39 6.02 -2.52
CA SER A 105 -39.45 5.76 -3.51
C SER A 105 -40.48 4.70 -3.06
N LEU A 106 -41.03 4.84 -1.85
CA LEU A 106 -42.00 3.91 -1.27
C LEU A 106 -43.20 3.64 -2.19
N GLU A 107 -43.78 4.65 -2.82
CA GLU A 107 -44.90 4.47 -3.77
C GLU A 107 -44.52 3.55 -4.94
N LYS A 108 -43.27 3.62 -5.42
CA LYS A 108 -42.75 2.72 -6.47
C LYS A 108 -42.55 1.29 -5.95
N ARG A 109 -42.08 1.10 -4.71
CA ARG A 109 -41.92 -0.24 -4.11
C ARG A 109 -43.25 -0.86 -3.68
N GLY A 110 -44.22 -0.03 -3.32
CA GLY A 110 -45.55 -0.38 -2.83
C GLY A 110 -46.63 -0.49 -3.90
N HIS A 111 -46.39 -0.13 -5.17
CA HIS A 111 -47.41 -0.09 -6.24
C HIS A 111 -48.17 -1.41 -6.52
N LYS A 112 -47.65 -2.56 -6.04
CA LYS A 112 -48.30 -3.89 -6.11
C LYS A 112 -48.73 -4.42 -4.73
N ALA A 113 -48.36 -3.75 -3.65
CA ALA A 113 -48.57 -4.22 -2.30
C ALA A 113 -50.07 -4.13 -1.92
N SER A 114 -50.59 -5.16 -1.25
CA SER A 114 -51.94 -5.08 -0.70
C SER A 114 -51.96 -4.12 0.51
N ALA A 115 -52.99 -3.29 0.61
CA ALA A 115 -53.28 -2.49 1.80
C ALA A 115 -54.20 -3.23 2.80
N SER A 116 -54.46 -4.53 2.61
CA SER A 116 -55.25 -5.35 3.53
C SER A 116 -54.92 -6.85 3.43
N PRO A 117 -54.84 -7.58 4.55
CA PRO A 117 -54.56 -9.01 4.55
C PRO A 117 -55.73 -9.80 3.96
N GLN A 118 -55.43 -10.86 3.19
CA GLN A 118 -56.43 -11.80 2.65
C GLN A 118 -56.58 -13.05 3.54
N ILE A 119 -55.55 -13.38 4.33
CA ILE A 119 -55.60 -14.36 5.42
C ILE A 119 -55.48 -13.66 6.77
N ASN A 120 -56.16 -14.14 7.80
CA ASN A 120 -56.03 -13.62 9.16
C ASN A 120 -54.86 -14.27 9.94
N ALA A 121 -54.51 -13.70 11.10
CA ALA A 121 -53.42 -14.19 11.95
C ALA A 121 -53.53 -15.69 12.31
N VAL A 122 -54.75 -16.20 12.56
CA VAL A 122 -54.97 -17.64 12.83
C VAL A 122 -54.62 -18.49 11.60
N GLN A 123 -54.98 -18.05 10.39
CA GLN A 123 -54.62 -18.74 9.15
C GLN A 123 -53.11 -18.67 8.87
N ALA A 124 -52.46 -17.55 9.18
CA ALA A 124 -51.02 -17.39 9.06
C ALA A 124 -50.26 -18.31 10.03
N ALA A 125 -50.67 -18.39 11.30
CA ALA A 125 -50.08 -19.29 12.29
C ALA A 125 -50.23 -20.77 11.91
N ASN A 126 -51.40 -21.18 11.41
CA ASN A 126 -51.57 -22.54 10.88
C ASN A 126 -50.62 -22.84 9.70
N ALA A 127 -50.35 -21.86 8.84
CA ALA A 127 -49.40 -22.03 7.73
C ALA A 127 -47.94 -22.11 8.21
N ALA A 128 -47.56 -21.29 9.19
CA ALA A 128 -46.26 -21.36 9.87
C ALA A 128 -46.03 -22.74 10.50
N PHE A 129 -47.00 -23.28 11.24
CA PHE A 129 -46.86 -24.58 11.90
C PHE A 129 -46.66 -25.72 10.89
N VAL A 130 -47.44 -25.71 9.80
CA VAL A 130 -47.31 -26.71 8.71
C VAL A 130 -45.94 -26.61 8.03
N HIS A 131 -45.40 -25.41 7.84
CA HIS A 131 -44.06 -25.23 7.27
C HIS A 131 -42.93 -25.65 8.22
N LEU A 132 -43.07 -25.36 9.52
CA LEU A 132 -42.13 -25.80 10.56
C LEU A 132 -42.20 -27.32 10.85
N GLY A 133 -43.13 -28.04 10.24
CA GLY A 133 -43.25 -29.50 10.33
C GLY A 133 -44.13 -30.02 11.47
N TYR A 134 -44.83 -29.14 12.17
CA TYR A 134 -45.61 -29.47 13.37
C TYR A 134 -47.12 -29.58 13.10
N THR A 135 -47.81 -30.32 13.96
CA THR A 135 -49.28 -30.48 13.91
C THR A 135 -49.89 -29.91 15.18
N ALA A 136 -50.75 -28.89 15.06
CA ALA A 136 -51.42 -28.27 16.21
C ALA A 136 -52.24 -29.32 16.99
N SER A 137 -51.96 -29.47 18.28
CA SER A 137 -52.67 -30.42 19.15
C SER A 137 -54.04 -29.89 19.59
N THR A 138 -54.24 -28.56 19.56
CA THR A 138 -55.52 -27.90 19.81
C THR A 138 -55.78 -26.77 18.79
N PRO A 139 -57.05 -26.37 18.55
CA PRO A 139 -57.34 -25.30 17.59
C PRO A 139 -56.88 -23.92 18.08
N ILE A 140 -56.08 -23.22 17.27
CA ILE A 140 -55.67 -21.83 17.52
C ILE A 140 -56.89 -20.90 17.57
N SER A 141 -56.91 -19.98 18.52
CA SER A 141 -57.93 -18.95 18.70
C SER A 141 -57.29 -17.59 18.99
N VAL A 142 -58.02 -16.50 18.74
CA VAL A 142 -57.60 -15.14 19.15
C VAL A 142 -57.87 -14.96 20.64
N VAL A 143 -56.85 -14.54 21.39
CA VAL A 143 -56.92 -14.20 22.82
C VAL A 143 -57.20 -12.71 23.00
N SER A 144 -56.49 -11.86 22.25
CA SER A 144 -56.68 -10.41 22.19
C SER A 144 -56.37 -9.90 20.78
N GLN A 145 -56.91 -8.74 20.42
CA GLN A 145 -56.59 -8.05 19.17
C GLN A 145 -56.73 -6.53 19.35
N GLU A 146 -55.77 -5.80 18.82
CA GLU A 146 -55.78 -4.36 18.66
C GLU A 146 -56.38 -3.93 17.32
N PHE A 147 -56.93 -2.72 17.30
CA PHE A 147 -57.45 -2.06 16.10
C PHE A 147 -56.48 -0.97 15.59
N THR A 148 -55.19 -1.25 15.71
CA THR A 148 -54.06 -0.52 15.10
C THR A 148 -53.90 -0.93 13.62
N PRO A 149 -53.21 -0.14 12.76
CA PRO A 149 -52.97 -0.52 11.35
C PRO A 149 -52.25 -1.86 11.21
N ASN A 150 -51.32 -2.15 12.12
CA ASN A 150 -50.57 -3.40 12.21
C ASN A 150 -51.40 -4.57 12.76
N HIS A 151 -52.68 -4.38 13.08
CA HIS A 151 -53.58 -5.45 13.52
C HIS A 151 -53.00 -6.35 14.66
N LYS A 152 -52.22 -5.80 15.61
CA LYS A 152 -51.49 -6.62 16.60
C LYS A 152 -52.46 -7.54 17.35
N THR A 153 -52.16 -8.84 17.36
CA THR A 153 -53.09 -9.91 17.75
C THR A 153 -52.35 -10.95 18.59
N THR A 154 -52.83 -11.28 19.79
CA THR A 154 -52.32 -12.43 20.54
C THR A 154 -53.15 -13.67 20.23
N LEU A 155 -52.49 -14.74 19.82
CA LEU A 155 -53.08 -16.04 19.53
C LEU A 155 -52.83 -17.02 20.68
N SER A 156 -53.75 -17.96 20.90
CA SER A 156 -53.54 -19.05 21.85
C SER A 156 -52.44 -19.99 21.36
N ASN A 157 -51.64 -20.54 22.30
CA ASN A 157 -50.46 -21.34 22.00
C ASN A 157 -50.69 -22.61 21.14
N GLY A 158 -51.94 -23.00 20.89
CA GLY A 158 -52.34 -24.15 20.06
C GLY A 158 -51.90 -25.51 20.60
N GLY A 159 -51.32 -25.57 21.80
CA GLY A 159 -50.58 -26.73 22.28
C GLY A 159 -49.44 -27.13 21.33
N PHE A 160 -48.75 -26.12 20.77
CA PHE A 160 -47.53 -26.25 19.99
C PHE A 160 -46.45 -25.28 20.48
N ALA A 161 -46.82 -24.08 20.97
CA ALA A 161 -45.89 -23.14 21.60
C ALA A 161 -45.89 -23.25 23.14
N LYS A 162 -44.75 -23.00 23.82
CA LYS A 162 -44.72 -22.93 25.32
C LYS A 162 -45.70 -21.82 25.77
N ARG A 163 -45.62 -20.63 25.15
CA ARG A 163 -46.43 -19.42 25.44
C ARG A 163 -47.44 -19.06 24.34
N ASN A 164 -48.33 -18.10 24.62
CA ASN A 164 -49.22 -17.51 23.60
C ASN A 164 -48.41 -16.79 22.51
N ILE A 165 -48.90 -16.78 21.28
CA ILE A 165 -48.16 -16.33 20.09
C ILE A 165 -48.56 -14.89 19.73
N PRO A 166 -47.65 -13.90 19.82
CA PRO A 166 -47.82 -12.60 19.20
C PRO A 166 -47.89 -12.72 17.67
N ALA A 167 -48.78 -11.96 17.06
CA ALA A 167 -48.96 -11.88 15.62
C ALA A 167 -49.24 -10.43 15.20
N GLU A 168 -48.44 -9.87 14.31
CA GLU A 168 -48.66 -8.51 13.78
C GLU A 168 -48.52 -8.45 12.27
N LEU A 169 -49.18 -7.47 11.66
CA LEU A 169 -49.23 -7.22 10.24
C LEU A 169 -48.22 -6.11 9.88
N ALA A 170 -47.26 -6.43 9.04
CA ALA A 170 -46.21 -5.50 8.61
C ALA A 170 -45.94 -5.62 7.10
N TYR A 171 -45.20 -4.66 6.55
CA TYR A 171 -44.57 -4.80 5.24
C TYR A 171 -43.16 -5.36 5.38
N VAL A 172 -42.77 -6.23 4.45
CA VAL A 172 -41.41 -6.76 4.30
C VAL A 172 -40.94 -6.56 2.86
N ILE A 173 -39.63 -6.43 2.66
CA ILE A 173 -39.01 -6.34 1.34
C ILE A 173 -38.84 -7.75 0.76
N ASN A 174 -39.15 -7.97 -0.52
CA ASN A 174 -38.81 -9.21 -1.23
C ASN A 174 -37.49 -9.08 -2.01
N GLU A 175 -36.99 -10.20 -2.57
CA GLU A 175 -35.80 -10.26 -3.43
C GLU A 175 -35.82 -9.26 -4.61
N GLU A 176 -37.00 -8.84 -5.08
CA GLU A 176 -37.17 -7.84 -6.15
C GLU A 176 -37.12 -6.37 -5.65
N GLY A 177 -36.93 -6.15 -4.34
CA GLY A 177 -36.96 -4.82 -3.72
C GLY A 177 -38.35 -4.19 -3.56
N ASN A 178 -39.43 -4.97 -3.76
CA ASN A 178 -40.83 -4.55 -3.63
C ASN A 178 -41.37 -4.83 -2.21
N LEU A 179 -42.39 -4.06 -1.78
CA LEU A 179 -43.05 -4.28 -0.50
C LEU A 179 -44.11 -5.39 -0.61
N VAL A 180 -44.09 -6.33 0.34
CA VAL A 180 -45.04 -7.44 0.47
C VAL A 180 -45.68 -7.36 1.86
N LEU A 181 -47.01 -7.46 1.93
CA LEU A 181 -47.73 -7.49 3.20
C LEU A 181 -47.60 -8.87 3.85
N ALA A 182 -47.20 -8.93 5.11
CA ALA A 182 -46.92 -10.16 5.86
C ALA A 182 -47.49 -10.12 7.28
N TRP A 183 -47.73 -11.30 7.84
CA TRP A 183 -47.91 -11.51 9.28
C TRP A 183 -46.57 -11.96 9.88
N THR A 184 -46.00 -11.17 10.78
CA THR A 184 -44.89 -11.57 11.65
C THR A 184 -45.47 -12.33 12.85
N LEU A 185 -44.86 -13.47 13.21
CA LEU A 185 -45.31 -14.37 14.27
C LEU A 185 -44.13 -14.76 15.16
N SER A 186 -44.24 -14.59 16.48
CA SER A 186 -43.20 -15.02 17.44
C SER A 186 -43.64 -16.31 18.14
N ILE A 187 -42.90 -17.41 17.94
CA ILE A 187 -43.32 -18.78 18.24
C ILE A 187 -42.23 -19.54 19.00
N ASP A 188 -42.31 -19.53 20.33
CA ASP A 188 -41.53 -20.36 21.28
C ASP A 188 -42.03 -21.81 21.24
N ALA A 189 -41.23 -22.76 20.73
CA ALA A 189 -41.69 -24.11 20.39
C ALA A 189 -41.66 -25.13 21.55
N MET A 190 -42.69 -25.98 21.69
CA MET A 190 -42.75 -27.01 22.74
C MET A 190 -41.88 -28.26 22.52
N GLN A 191 -41.22 -28.41 21.36
CA GLN A 191 -40.50 -29.66 20.99
C GLN A 191 -39.03 -29.44 20.63
N LYS A 192 -38.53 -28.23 20.78
CA LYS A 192 -37.14 -27.82 20.60
C LYS A 192 -36.89 -26.55 21.42
N SER A 193 -35.67 -26.36 21.87
CA SER A 193 -35.15 -25.16 22.54
C SER A 193 -34.99 -24.01 21.52
N GLU A 194 -36.10 -23.59 20.90
CA GLU A 194 -36.12 -22.73 19.70
C GLU A 194 -37.33 -21.79 19.72
N TYR A 195 -37.07 -20.48 19.58
CA TYR A 195 -38.09 -19.42 19.60
C TYR A 195 -38.09 -18.67 18.27
N TYR A 196 -38.86 -19.17 17.30
CA TYR A 196 -38.84 -18.64 15.95
C TYR A 196 -39.56 -17.30 15.81
N GLU A 197 -39.00 -16.37 15.04
CA GLU A 197 -39.80 -15.37 14.35
C GLU A 197 -40.11 -15.88 12.93
N VAL A 198 -41.39 -15.87 12.52
CA VAL A 198 -41.82 -16.38 11.21
C VAL A 198 -42.66 -15.34 10.48
N ARG A 199 -42.23 -14.96 9.27
CA ARG A 199 -42.87 -13.93 8.44
C ARG A 199 -43.68 -14.60 7.33
N VAL A 200 -45.01 -14.53 7.41
CA VAL A 200 -45.97 -15.25 6.54
C VAL A 200 -46.68 -14.28 5.60
N ASN A 201 -46.63 -14.53 4.28
CA ASN A 201 -47.29 -13.71 3.27
C ASN A 201 -48.81 -13.58 3.54
N ALA A 202 -49.28 -12.36 3.78
CA ALA A 202 -50.66 -12.09 4.18
C ALA A 202 -51.69 -12.24 3.05
N ALA A 203 -51.26 -12.55 1.83
CA ALA A 203 -52.13 -12.89 0.70
C ALA A 203 -52.14 -14.40 0.38
N THR A 204 -51.03 -15.12 0.51
CA THR A 204 -50.89 -16.52 0.06
C THR A 204 -50.70 -17.55 1.16
N GLY A 205 -50.26 -17.15 2.37
CA GLY A 205 -49.86 -18.06 3.44
C GLY A 205 -48.50 -18.74 3.25
N GLN A 206 -47.73 -18.35 2.23
CA GLN A 206 -46.35 -18.81 2.07
C GLN A 206 -45.42 -18.12 3.09
N ILE A 207 -44.41 -18.84 3.58
CA ILE A 207 -43.36 -18.24 4.41
C ILE A 207 -42.46 -17.40 3.51
N ILE A 208 -42.12 -16.19 3.97
CA ILE A 208 -41.19 -15.27 3.30
C ILE A 208 -39.79 -15.41 3.93
N ASN A 209 -39.73 -15.45 5.26
CA ASN A 209 -38.49 -15.58 6.03
C ASN A 209 -38.79 -16.19 7.41
N LYS A 210 -37.76 -16.75 8.06
CA LYS A 210 -37.77 -17.13 9.48
C LYS A 210 -36.42 -16.78 10.13
N GLY A 211 -36.44 -16.44 11.42
CA GLY A 211 -35.28 -16.32 12.32
C GLY A 211 -35.56 -17.06 13.64
N SER A 212 -34.64 -17.00 14.60
CA SER A 212 -34.82 -17.53 15.96
C SER A 212 -34.25 -16.53 16.98
N TYR A 213 -34.99 -16.26 18.06
CA TYR A 213 -34.55 -15.41 19.18
C TYR A 213 -33.63 -16.16 20.17
N VAL A 214 -33.40 -17.46 19.95
CA VAL A 214 -32.48 -18.27 20.76
C VAL A 214 -31.13 -18.30 20.05
N ASN A 215 -30.14 -17.67 20.66
CA ASN A 215 -28.72 -17.95 20.37
C ASN A 215 -28.35 -19.25 21.09
N THR A 216 -27.60 -20.15 20.45
CA THR A 216 -27.34 -21.51 20.96
C THR A 216 -25.87 -21.85 20.96
N CYS A 217 -25.33 -22.11 22.14
CA CYS A 217 -23.90 -22.20 22.38
C CYS A 217 -23.39 -23.64 22.19
N GLU A 218 -23.25 -24.07 20.93
CA GLU A 218 -22.83 -25.44 20.56
C GLU A 218 -21.29 -25.61 20.60
N PHE A 219 -20.79 -26.34 21.61
CA PHE A 219 -19.37 -26.39 22.03
C PHE A 219 -18.61 -27.67 21.60
N GLY A 220 -17.27 -27.59 21.42
CA GLY A 220 -16.39 -28.79 21.41
C GLY A 220 -14.87 -28.53 21.27
N HIS A 221 -14.07 -28.81 22.33
CA HIS A 221 -12.68 -28.32 22.50
C HIS A 221 -11.67 -29.36 23.10
N VAL A 222 -10.38 -28.97 23.27
CA VAL A 222 -9.20 -29.77 23.73
C VAL A 222 -8.17 -28.83 24.44
N HIS A 223 -7.31 -29.30 25.37
CA HIS A 223 -6.76 -28.53 26.54
C HIS A 223 -5.26 -28.74 26.98
N GLU A 224 -4.66 -27.83 27.81
CA GLU A 224 -3.77 -28.00 29.06
C GLU A 224 -2.93 -26.70 29.45
N GLU A 225 -2.42 -26.34 30.66
CA GLU A 225 -2.86 -26.29 32.10
C GLU A 225 -1.84 -25.50 33.07
N ASN A 226 -2.25 -24.45 33.85
CA ASN A 226 -1.64 -23.79 35.09
C ASN A 226 -0.57 -22.64 35.00
N SER A 227 -0.21 -21.72 35.97
CA SER A 227 -0.72 -21.11 37.28
C SER A 227 0.36 -20.06 37.86
N ASP A 228 0.34 -19.25 38.97
CA ASP A 228 -0.55 -18.82 40.12
C ASP A 228 -0.03 -17.54 40.96
N ASP A 229 -0.95 -16.64 41.45
CA ASP A 229 -1.01 -15.76 42.69
C ASP A 229 -0.37 -14.31 42.94
N HIS A 230 -1.25 -13.27 43.05
CA HIS A 230 -1.53 -12.26 44.16
C HIS A 230 -0.68 -11.00 44.61
N TRP A 231 -1.30 -9.78 44.74
CA TRP A 231 -1.84 -9.11 46.00
C TRP A 231 -1.99 -7.53 46.10
N GLN A 232 -3.22 -6.98 45.96
CA GLN A 232 -3.95 -5.73 46.47
C GLN A 232 -3.30 -4.47 47.15
N TYR A 233 -3.88 -3.24 46.93
CA TYR A 233 -4.71 -2.41 47.90
C TYR A 233 -4.81 -0.85 47.66
N HIS A 234 -6.04 -0.27 47.54
CA HIS A 234 -6.67 0.82 48.36
C HIS A 234 -7.76 1.71 47.68
N THR A 235 -8.78 2.17 48.45
CA THR A 235 -10.05 2.80 47.99
C THR A 235 -10.45 4.13 48.69
N VAL A 236 -11.42 4.89 48.11
CA VAL A 236 -12.34 5.94 48.69
C VAL A 236 -13.17 6.55 47.53
N SER A 237 -14.48 6.92 47.55
CA SER A 237 -15.45 7.36 48.60
C SER A 237 -16.92 6.94 48.26
N LYS A 238 -17.96 7.38 49.02
CA LYS A 238 -19.41 7.12 48.76
C LYS A 238 -20.34 8.29 49.16
N GLU A 239 -21.48 8.44 48.47
CA GLU A 239 -22.74 9.13 48.87
C GLU A 239 -23.92 8.39 48.16
N ASP A 240 -25.13 8.18 48.70
CA ASP A 240 -25.61 8.25 50.09
C ASP A 240 -26.81 7.26 50.25
N LYS A 241 -26.96 6.56 51.39
CA LYS A 241 -27.87 5.37 51.51
C LYS A 241 -29.23 5.64 52.19
N ASN A 242 -30.27 4.90 51.77
CA ASN A 242 -31.60 4.92 52.38
C ASN A 242 -31.75 3.89 53.52
N GLU A 243 -31.12 4.18 54.68
CA GLU A 243 -30.79 3.22 55.76
C GLU A 243 -31.96 2.61 56.60
N ASN A 244 -33.09 2.17 56.03
CA ASN A 244 -34.19 1.58 56.85
C ASN A 244 -34.93 0.36 56.30
N LEU A 245 -34.47 -0.27 55.20
CA LEU A 245 -34.93 -1.62 54.83
C LEU A 245 -33.91 -2.64 55.35
N LEU A 246 -34.35 -3.52 56.27
CA LEU A 246 -33.56 -4.67 56.70
C LEU A 246 -33.96 -5.83 55.80
N LEU A 247 -33.04 -6.35 54.98
CA LEU A 247 -33.36 -7.47 54.11
C LEU A 247 -33.37 -8.78 54.91
N THR A 248 -33.91 -9.83 54.31
CA THR A 248 -33.98 -11.15 54.93
C THR A 248 -33.63 -12.17 53.88
N GLY A 249 -32.54 -12.89 54.11
CA GLY A 249 -32.10 -14.00 53.29
C GLY A 249 -30.60 -14.21 53.34
N ALA A 250 -30.16 -15.39 52.91
CA ALA A 250 -28.77 -15.70 52.65
C ALA A 250 -28.67 -16.85 51.65
N TYR A 251 -27.70 -16.80 50.75
CA TYR A 251 -27.55 -17.75 49.64
C TYR A 251 -26.18 -18.41 49.70
N ARG A 252 -26.12 -19.76 49.68
CA ARG A 252 -24.84 -20.46 49.55
C ARG A 252 -24.49 -20.63 48.07
N VAL A 253 -23.51 -19.89 47.58
CA VAL A 253 -23.21 -19.73 46.15
C VAL A 253 -21.71 -19.57 45.90
N PHE A 254 -21.26 -19.75 44.67
CA PHE A 254 -19.97 -19.20 44.24
C PHE A 254 -20.23 -17.72 43.94
N ALA A 255 -19.86 -16.86 44.89
CA ALA A 255 -20.14 -15.43 44.81
C ALA A 255 -19.21 -14.73 43.82
N MET A 256 -19.72 -13.70 43.15
CA MET A 256 -18.95 -12.81 42.27
C MET A 256 -17.69 -12.29 42.99
N PRO A 257 -16.50 -12.27 42.35
CA PRO A 257 -16.23 -12.56 40.93
C PRO A 257 -15.92 -14.03 40.60
N LEU A 258 -16.11 -14.99 41.53
CA LEU A 258 -15.69 -16.39 41.29
C LEU A 258 -16.34 -16.99 40.04
N GLU A 259 -15.54 -17.23 38.99
CA GLU A 259 -15.97 -17.82 37.72
C GLU A 259 -16.64 -19.18 37.90
N SER A 260 -16.03 -20.07 38.70
CA SER A 260 -16.48 -21.45 38.82
C SER A 260 -15.94 -22.15 40.08
N PRO A 261 -16.35 -23.41 40.36
CA PRO A 261 -15.78 -24.26 41.41
C PRO A 261 -14.27 -24.54 41.31
N TYR A 262 -13.58 -24.11 40.25
CA TYR A 262 -12.12 -24.21 40.17
C TYR A 262 -11.38 -23.03 40.82
N TYR A 263 -12.01 -21.85 40.92
CA TYR A 263 -11.38 -20.62 41.43
C TYR A 263 -11.64 -20.36 42.92
N GLY A 264 -12.55 -21.11 43.57
CA GLY A 264 -12.88 -20.85 44.97
C GLY A 264 -13.86 -21.83 45.62
N THR A 265 -14.47 -21.41 46.73
CA THR A 265 -15.41 -22.23 47.50
C THR A 265 -16.69 -21.46 47.85
N ARG A 266 -17.83 -22.16 47.92
CA ARG A 266 -19.14 -21.53 48.14
C ARG A 266 -19.25 -20.80 49.48
N THR A 267 -19.32 -19.48 49.43
CA THR A 267 -19.63 -18.61 50.57
C THR A 267 -21.12 -18.63 50.88
N LEU A 268 -21.52 -18.15 52.07
CA LEU A 268 -22.92 -17.92 52.43
C LEU A 268 -23.10 -16.40 52.51
N VAL A 269 -23.53 -15.79 51.39
CA VAL A 269 -23.69 -14.34 51.25
C VAL A 269 -25.03 -13.91 51.86
N SER A 270 -25.09 -12.80 52.60
CA SER A 270 -26.36 -12.30 53.13
C SER A 270 -27.10 -11.42 52.11
N ALA A 271 -28.41 -11.30 52.25
CA ALA A 271 -29.20 -10.40 51.41
C ALA A 271 -28.84 -8.91 51.62
N ASP A 272 -28.39 -8.52 52.82
CA ASP A 272 -27.92 -7.15 53.09
C ASP A 272 -26.58 -6.82 52.39
N ASP A 273 -25.79 -7.85 52.03
CA ASP A 273 -24.54 -7.70 51.28
C ASP A 273 -24.74 -7.81 49.75
N ALA A 274 -25.68 -8.66 49.30
CA ALA A 274 -25.83 -9.04 47.89
C ALA A 274 -26.81 -8.17 47.08
N VAL A 275 -27.87 -7.65 47.69
CA VAL A 275 -28.96 -6.95 46.97
C VAL A 275 -28.61 -5.49 46.76
N ASN A 276 -28.66 -5.00 45.51
CA ASN A 276 -28.55 -3.58 45.24
C ASN A 276 -29.94 -2.91 45.34
N LEU A 277 -30.20 -2.20 46.44
CA LEU A 277 -31.48 -1.53 46.69
C LEU A 277 -31.84 -0.39 45.71
N THR A 278 -30.93 0.02 44.81
CA THR A 278 -31.25 0.95 43.71
C THR A 278 -31.94 0.21 42.56
N ALA A 279 -31.47 -0.99 42.23
CA ALA A 279 -31.98 -1.81 41.13
C ALA A 279 -33.13 -2.74 41.59
N SER A 280 -32.99 -3.33 42.78
CA SER A 280 -33.95 -4.26 43.40
C SER A 280 -34.51 -3.68 44.71
N PRO A 281 -35.33 -2.59 44.66
CA PRO A 281 -35.75 -1.81 45.84
C PRO A 281 -36.62 -2.54 46.86
N PHE A 282 -37.17 -3.71 46.51
CA PHE A 282 -37.93 -4.59 47.41
C PHE A 282 -37.20 -5.90 47.74
N GLY A 283 -36.00 -6.08 47.21
CA GLY A 283 -35.24 -7.34 47.24
C GLY A 283 -35.74 -8.39 46.25
N TRP A 284 -34.88 -9.37 45.95
CA TRP A 284 -35.06 -10.38 44.90
C TRP A 284 -36.23 -11.37 45.08
N HIS A 285 -37.12 -11.17 46.06
CA HIS A 285 -38.21 -12.10 46.43
C HIS A 285 -39.61 -11.47 46.45
N ASP A 286 -39.76 -10.26 45.88
CA ASP A 286 -41.04 -9.60 45.61
C ASP A 286 -41.21 -9.36 44.10
N THR A 287 -42.45 -9.34 43.62
CA THR A 287 -42.81 -8.88 42.25
C THR A 287 -43.85 -7.76 42.25
N ASN A 288 -44.52 -7.49 43.38
CA ASN A 288 -45.73 -6.66 43.39
C ASN A 288 -45.49 -5.20 43.86
N GLY A 289 -44.29 -4.88 44.36
CA GLY A 289 -43.91 -3.57 44.89
C GLY A 289 -44.35 -3.34 46.33
N SER A 290 -44.46 -4.42 47.13
CA SER A 290 -44.78 -4.35 48.56
C SER A 290 -43.57 -4.57 49.43
N SER A 291 -43.58 -3.98 50.63
CA SER A 291 -42.51 -4.18 51.60
C SER A 291 -42.56 -5.60 52.19
N GLY A 292 -41.55 -6.40 51.86
CA GLY A 292 -41.36 -7.77 52.35
C GLY A 292 -41.62 -8.81 51.24
N PRO A 293 -40.97 -9.99 51.32
CA PRO A 293 -41.00 -10.98 50.25
C PRO A 293 -42.40 -11.58 50.05
N GLU A 294 -42.82 -11.67 48.79
CA GLU A 294 -43.99 -12.46 48.37
C GLU A 294 -43.62 -13.96 48.30
N TYR A 295 -42.43 -14.26 47.80
CA TYR A 295 -41.94 -15.61 47.56
C TYR A 295 -41.04 -16.11 48.68
N THR A 296 -41.06 -17.42 48.90
CA THR A 296 -40.11 -18.14 49.78
C THR A 296 -39.27 -19.15 48.99
N THR A 297 -39.24 -18.96 47.67
CA THR A 297 -38.54 -19.74 46.65
C THR A 297 -37.68 -18.82 45.78
N THR A 298 -36.89 -19.39 44.87
CA THR A 298 -36.02 -18.71 43.89
C THR A 298 -36.80 -17.97 42.80
N ARG A 299 -37.65 -17.02 43.22
CA ARG A 299 -38.46 -16.17 42.36
C ARG A 299 -38.61 -14.78 42.97
N GLY A 300 -38.54 -13.76 42.11
CA GLY A 300 -38.91 -12.37 42.41
C GLY A 300 -38.98 -11.54 41.13
N ASN A 301 -38.70 -10.24 41.24
CA ASN A 301 -38.94 -9.28 40.17
C ASN A 301 -38.07 -9.52 38.93
N ASN A 302 -36.84 -9.97 39.13
CA ASN A 302 -35.79 -9.97 38.13
C ASN A 302 -35.72 -11.33 37.42
N VAL A 303 -35.91 -12.41 38.19
CA VAL A 303 -35.79 -13.80 37.75
C VAL A 303 -36.75 -14.74 38.48
N ASN A 304 -37.20 -15.76 37.75
CA ASN A 304 -37.94 -16.92 38.19
C ASN A 304 -37.11 -18.17 37.83
N ALA A 305 -36.31 -18.68 38.76
CA ALA A 305 -35.40 -19.80 38.52
C ALA A 305 -35.99 -21.13 39.03
N TYR A 306 -35.95 -22.17 38.20
CA TYR A 306 -36.54 -23.49 38.47
C TYR A 306 -35.82 -24.60 37.68
N GLU A 307 -36.02 -25.87 38.05
CA GLU A 307 -35.52 -27.03 37.30
C GLU A 307 -36.44 -27.38 36.11
N ASP A 308 -35.90 -27.70 34.92
CA ASP A 308 -36.68 -28.27 33.79
C ASP A 308 -36.03 -29.53 33.17
N GLY A 309 -35.45 -30.37 34.03
CA GLY A 309 -34.75 -31.60 33.70
C GLY A 309 -35.51 -32.86 34.13
N ASN A 310 -35.26 -33.29 35.36
CA ASN A 310 -35.84 -34.50 35.96
C ASN A 310 -37.05 -34.21 36.88
N ASN A 311 -37.19 -32.96 37.31
CA ASN A 311 -38.18 -32.44 38.25
C ASN A 311 -38.87 -31.13 37.76
N PRO A 312 -39.35 -31.02 36.48
CA PRO A 312 -39.92 -29.80 35.89
C PRO A 312 -40.78 -28.88 36.76
N GLY A 313 -40.36 -27.62 36.83
CA GLY A 313 -40.99 -26.55 37.60
C GLY A 313 -40.67 -26.56 39.10
N PHE A 314 -39.69 -27.35 39.55
CA PHE A 314 -39.27 -27.38 40.94
C PHE A 314 -38.49 -26.11 41.33
N GLN A 315 -38.73 -25.61 42.55
CA GLN A 315 -37.98 -24.52 43.16
C GLN A 315 -37.68 -24.87 44.63
N PRO A 316 -36.44 -24.64 45.12
CA PRO A 316 -36.13 -24.77 46.53
C PRO A 316 -36.94 -23.77 47.37
N ASN A 317 -37.44 -24.20 48.53
CA ASN A 317 -38.14 -23.32 49.47
C ASN A 317 -37.35 -23.17 50.77
N ALA A 318 -36.88 -21.96 51.04
CA ALA A 318 -36.10 -21.62 52.24
C ALA A 318 -36.97 -21.13 53.42
N GLY A 319 -38.29 -21.05 53.22
CA GLY A 319 -39.24 -20.52 54.19
C GLY A 319 -39.05 -19.03 54.49
N ALA A 320 -39.74 -18.55 55.52
CA ALA A 320 -39.71 -17.13 55.92
C ALA A 320 -38.32 -16.54 56.26
N PRO A 321 -37.30 -17.31 56.69
CA PRO A 321 -35.93 -16.79 56.87
C PRO A 321 -35.14 -16.58 55.57
N LEU A 322 -35.59 -17.12 54.43
CA LEU A 322 -34.91 -17.03 53.12
C LEU A 322 -33.44 -17.48 53.12
N VAL A 323 -33.08 -18.49 53.92
CA VAL A 323 -31.73 -19.07 53.97
C VAL A 323 -31.62 -20.28 53.03
N PHE A 324 -31.09 -20.04 51.83
CA PHE A 324 -30.84 -21.04 50.79
C PHE A 324 -29.44 -21.67 50.98
N ASP A 325 -29.29 -22.48 52.03
CA ASP A 325 -28.06 -23.20 52.37
C ASP A 325 -28.20 -24.70 52.05
N TYR A 326 -27.80 -25.09 50.82
CA TYR A 326 -27.96 -26.43 50.26
C TYR A 326 -26.61 -27.08 49.89
N PRO A 327 -26.46 -28.42 50.03
CA PRO A 327 -25.23 -29.14 49.69
C PRO A 327 -24.94 -29.15 48.17
N PHE A 328 -23.70 -29.41 47.80
CA PHE A 328 -23.20 -29.46 46.42
C PHE A 328 -22.12 -30.54 46.30
N ASP A 329 -22.02 -31.18 45.13
CA ASP A 329 -20.88 -31.99 44.72
C ASP A 329 -20.40 -31.48 43.35
N GLN A 330 -19.08 -31.42 43.14
CA GLN A 330 -18.48 -30.98 41.87
C GLN A 330 -18.57 -32.06 40.77
N ASN A 331 -19.09 -33.25 41.10
CA ASN A 331 -19.32 -34.35 40.17
C ASN A 331 -20.82 -34.62 40.04
N TYR A 332 -21.43 -34.05 38.98
CA TYR A 332 -22.84 -34.25 38.72
C TYR A 332 -23.20 -35.74 38.58
N SER A 333 -24.31 -36.14 39.20
CA SER A 333 -24.95 -37.42 38.94
C SER A 333 -26.43 -37.38 39.32
N THR A 334 -27.27 -37.95 38.46
CA THR A 334 -28.71 -38.18 38.74
C THR A 334 -28.96 -39.14 39.91
N ALA A 335 -27.92 -39.77 40.47
CA ALA A 335 -28.00 -40.55 41.72
C ALA A 335 -27.74 -39.70 42.99
N THR A 336 -27.20 -38.49 42.84
CA THR A 336 -26.89 -37.53 43.90
C THR A 336 -27.28 -36.11 43.46
N PRO A 337 -28.58 -35.86 43.18
CA PRO A 337 -29.06 -34.54 42.77
C PRO A 337 -28.79 -33.50 43.87
N TYR A 338 -28.43 -32.31 43.43
CA TYR A 338 -28.24 -31.10 44.25
C TYR A 338 -29.00 -29.92 43.64
N GLU A 339 -30.17 -30.20 43.05
CA GLU A 339 -31.09 -29.26 42.37
C GLU A 339 -31.25 -27.96 43.16
N GLU A 340 -31.48 -28.04 44.48
CA GLU A 340 -31.66 -26.83 45.30
C GLU A 340 -30.43 -25.90 45.30
N ALA A 341 -29.21 -26.44 45.19
CA ALA A 341 -27.98 -25.65 45.13
C ALA A 341 -27.74 -25.05 43.73
N ALA A 342 -28.07 -25.80 42.67
CA ALA A 342 -27.97 -25.33 41.28
C ALA A 342 -28.90 -24.12 41.06
N ILE A 343 -30.20 -24.31 41.35
CA ILE A 343 -31.22 -23.28 41.22
C ILE A 343 -30.91 -22.06 42.12
N THR A 344 -30.31 -22.26 43.30
CA THR A 344 -29.87 -21.15 44.17
C THR A 344 -28.71 -20.36 43.56
N ASN A 345 -27.75 -21.02 42.90
CA ASN A 345 -26.61 -20.36 42.26
C ASN A 345 -27.06 -19.59 41.01
N LEU A 346 -27.88 -20.22 40.15
CA LEU A 346 -28.49 -19.60 38.98
C LEU A 346 -29.34 -18.37 39.33
N PHE A 347 -30.17 -18.49 40.39
CA PHE A 347 -30.99 -17.40 40.92
C PHE A 347 -30.13 -16.23 41.41
N TYR A 348 -29.09 -16.49 42.20
CA TYR A 348 -28.18 -15.45 42.69
C TYR A 348 -27.52 -14.71 41.53
N TRP A 349 -26.94 -15.42 40.56
CA TRP A 349 -26.23 -14.78 39.45
C TRP A 349 -27.14 -13.96 38.53
N ASN A 350 -28.33 -14.46 38.18
CA ASN A 350 -29.30 -13.67 37.40
C ASN A 350 -29.70 -12.35 38.09
N ASN A 351 -29.83 -12.35 39.43
CA ASN A 351 -30.09 -11.11 40.17
C ASN A 351 -28.86 -10.20 40.29
N ILE A 352 -27.65 -10.75 40.44
CA ILE A 352 -26.40 -9.97 40.45
C ILE A 352 -26.19 -9.26 39.11
N ILE A 353 -26.36 -9.96 37.99
CA ILE A 353 -26.21 -9.39 36.64
C ILE A 353 -27.23 -8.26 36.44
N HIS A 354 -28.50 -8.48 36.79
CA HIS A 354 -29.51 -7.41 36.82
C HIS A 354 -29.05 -6.19 37.64
N ASP A 355 -28.67 -6.41 38.90
CA ASP A 355 -28.39 -5.34 39.87
C ASP A 355 -27.12 -4.54 39.52
N VAL A 356 -26.14 -5.17 38.86
CA VAL A 356 -24.94 -4.52 38.31
C VAL A 356 -25.27 -3.77 37.02
N MET A 357 -25.90 -4.41 36.05
CA MET A 357 -26.19 -3.81 34.73
C MET A 357 -27.15 -2.61 34.81
N TYR A 358 -27.99 -2.55 35.84
CA TYR A 358 -28.78 -1.37 36.17
C TYR A 358 -27.90 -0.11 36.38
N GLN A 359 -26.71 -0.26 36.97
CA GLN A 359 -25.76 0.85 37.21
C GLN A 359 -25.03 1.29 35.93
N TYR A 360 -25.01 0.45 34.89
CA TYR A 360 -24.54 0.77 33.54
C TYR A 360 -25.69 1.17 32.59
N GLY A 361 -26.88 1.39 33.17
CA GLY A 361 -28.05 1.89 32.45
C GLY A 361 -28.71 0.87 31.53
N PHE A 362 -28.65 -0.43 31.86
CA PHE A 362 -29.66 -1.41 31.45
C PHE A 362 -30.78 -1.42 32.51
N ASP A 363 -31.62 -0.41 32.44
CA ASP A 363 -32.76 -0.16 33.31
C ASP A 363 -34.11 -0.41 32.62
N GLU A 364 -35.21 -0.15 33.35
CA GLU A 364 -36.57 -0.39 32.88
C GLU A 364 -36.96 0.41 31.64
N ALA A 365 -36.40 1.61 31.44
CA ALA A 365 -36.68 2.43 30.27
C ALA A 365 -35.87 1.97 29.05
N SER A 366 -34.74 1.31 29.27
CA SER A 366 -33.94 0.61 28.25
C SER A 366 -34.28 -0.89 28.10
N GLY A 367 -35.42 -1.35 28.62
CA GLY A 367 -35.91 -2.71 28.41
C GLY A 367 -35.12 -3.80 29.12
N ASN A 368 -34.76 -3.60 30.39
CA ASN A 368 -34.27 -4.68 31.24
C ASN A 368 -35.37 -5.71 31.60
N PHE A 369 -34.99 -6.78 32.31
CA PHE A 369 -35.89 -7.90 32.61
C PHE A 369 -36.52 -7.74 34.00
N GLN A 370 -37.76 -7.26 34.07
CA GLN A 370 -38.49 -7.01 35.32
C GLN A 370 -39.97 -7.38 35.22
N GLU A 371 -40.48 -8.21 36.15
CA GLU A 371 -41.91 -8.52 36.29
C GLU A 371 -42.73 -7.24 36.59
N ASN A 372 -42.11 -6.26 37.22
CA ASN A 372 -42.70 -4.98 37.60
C ASN A 372 -41.66 -3.86 37.51
N ASN A 373 -41.91 -2.88 36.64
CA ASN A 373 -41.01 -1.76 36.37
C ASN A 373 -41.27 -0.57 37.31
N TYR A 374 -42.13 -0.73 38.31
CA TYR A 374 -42.52 0.24 39.35
C TYR A 374 -43.02 1.62 38.85
N GLY A 375 -43.20 1.80 37.54
CA GLY A 375 -43.54 3.05 36.87
C GLY A 375 -42.37 3.82 36.24
N ASN A 376 -41.17 3.23 36.20
CA ASN A 376 -39.94 3.88 35.74
C ASN A 376 -39.78 3.94 34.21
N GLY A 377 -40.29 2.95 33.47
CA GLY A 377 -40.19 2.88 32.01
C GLY A 377 -40.56 1.49 31.47
N GLY A 378 -40.46 1.34 30.14
CA GLY A 378 -40.60 0.07 29.42
C GLY A 378 -41.90 -0.69 29.59
N ALA A 379 -41.89 -1.95 29.18
CA ALA A 379 -42.97 -2.91 29.31
C ALA A 379 -42.55 -4.04 30.25
N GLY A 380 -42.83 -3.88 31.54
CA GLY A 380 -42.62 -4.95 32.53
C GLY A 380 -43.56 -6.14 32.38
N GLY A 381 -43.25 -7.19 33.12
CA GLY A 381 -43.86 -8.53 33.00
C GLY A 381 -42.91 -9.54 32.36
N ASP A 382 -41.61 -9.26 32.34
CA ASP A 382 -40.60 -9.97 31.58
C ASP A 382 -39.37 -10.38 32.39
N SER A 383 -39.57 -10.71 33.67
CA SER A 383 -38.59 -11.42 34.50
C SER A 383 -37.99 -12.65 33.77
N VAL A 384 -36.69 -12.91 33.95
CA VAL A 384 -36.01 -14.04 33.30
C VAL A 384 -36.59 -15.36 33.83
N ASN A 385 -37.01 -16.27 32.94
CA ASN A 385 -37.21 -17.66 33.32
C ASN A 385 -35.88 -18.40 33.17
N ALA A 386 -35.32 -18.87 34.29
CA ALA A 386 -34.01 -19.50 34.31
C ALA A 386 -34.19 -21.01 34.61
N GLU A 387 -34.07 -21.82 33.56
CA GLU A 387 -34.33 -23.25 33.52
C GLU A 387 -33.01 -24.00 33.82
N ALA A 388 -32.86 -24.43 35.08
CA ALA A 388 -31.69 -25.14 35.63
C ALA A 388 -31.72 -26.63 35.29
N GLN A 389 -30.54 -27.23 35.10
CA GLN A 389 -30.33 -28.64 34.74
C GLN A 389 -31.27 -29.14 33.62
N ASP A 390 -31.56 -28.28 32.64
CA ASP A 390 -32.63 -28.45 31.66
C ASP A 390 -32.44 -29.72 30.80
N GLY A 391 -33.52 -30.48 30.65
CA GLY A 391 -33.51 -31.81 30.02
C GLY A 391 -33.58 -31.81 28.49
N SER A 392 -33.64 -30.65 27.85
CA SER A 392 -33.75 -30.50 26.39
C SER A 392 -32.40 -30.52 25.66
N GLY A 393 -31.29 -30.26 26.37
CA GLY A 393 -29.92 -30.26 25.83
C GLY A 393 -28.86 -30.82 26.78
N THR A 394 -27.61 -30.85 26.31
CA THR A 394 -26.41 -31.24 27.09
C THR A 394 -25.18 -30.54 26.50
N CYS A 395 -24.17 -30.23 27.33
CA CYS A 395 -22.89 -29.63 26.88
C CYS A 395 -23.06 -28.39 25.97
N ASN A 396 -23.96 -27.50 26.35
CA ASN A 396 -24.42 -26.32 25.62
C ASN A 396 -25.11 -25.39 26.65
N ALA A 397 -25.47 -24.17 26.27
CA ALA A 397 -26.38 -23.29 27.00
C ALA A 397 -27.06 -22.33 25.99
N ASN A 398 -28.17 -21.69 26.38
CA ASN A 398 -28.85 -20.74 25.49
C ASN A 398 -29.74 -19.74 26.23
N PHE A 399 -29.98 -18.60 25.57
CA PHE A 399 -30.85 -17.52 26.04
C PHE A 399 -31.77 -17.02 24.93
N GLY A 400 -33.07 -17.30 25.06
CA GLY A 400 -34.11 -16.81 24.15
C GLY A 400 -34.55 -15.39 24.50
N THR A 401 -34.21 -14.39 23.67
CA THR A 401 -34.54 -12.96 23.93
C THR A 401 -35.70 -12.45 23.06
N PRO A 402 -36.95 -12.46 23.53
CA PRO A 402 -38.02 -11.67 22.92
C PRO A 402 -37.88 -10.18 23.28
N SER A 403 -38.62 -9.34 22.57
CA SER A 403 -38.74 -7.90 22.85
C SER A 403 -39.35 -7.59 24.21
N ASP A 404 -39.19 -6.32 24.63
CA ASP A 404 -39.69 -5.73 25.87
C ASP A 404 -41.14 -6.15 26.21
N GLY A 405 -41.36 -6.63 27.44
CA GLY A 405 -42.66 -7.16 27.88
C GLY A 405 -42.94 -8.63 27.53
N GLY A 406 -41.94 -9.36 27.02
CA GLY A 406 -41.95 -10.82 26.99
C GLY A 406 -40.79 -11.38 27.84
N ASN A 407 -41.07 -12.29 28.78
CA ASN A 407 -40.02 -12.94 29.58
C ASN A 407 -38.97 -13.62 28.68
N PRO A 408 -37.67 -13.37 28.83
CA PRO A 408 -36.68 -14.22 28.20
C PRO A 408 -36.62 -15.59 28.91
N THR A 409 -35.90 -16.52 28.29
CA THR A 409 -35.71 -17.88 28.81
C THR A 409 -34.24 -18.26 28.68
N MET A 410 -33.56 -18.44 29.82
CA MET A 410 -32.21 -19.00 29.93
C MET A 410 -32.34 -20.50 30.19
N GLN A 411 -31.67 -21.36 29.42
CA GLN A 411 -31.69 -22.81 29.62
C GLN A 411 -30.25 -23.31 29.84
N MET A 412 -29.94 -23.72 31.08
CA MET A 412 -28.62 -24.20 31.50
C MET A 412 -28.57 -25.72 31.47
N TYR A 413 -27.57 -26.30 30.79
CA TYR A 413 -27.47 -27.76 30.65
C TYR A 413 -26.29 -28.37 31.42
N VAL A 414 -26.45 -29.66 31.75
CA VAL A 414 -25.40 -30.53 32.28
C VAL A 414 -24.45 -30.97 31.15
N CYS A 415 -23.15 -31.09 31.44
CA CYS A 415 -22.17 -31.74 30.57
C CYS A 415 -21.45 -32.89 31.30
N GLY A 416 -21.85 -34.14 31.02
CA GLY A 416 -21.20 -35.33 31.59
C GLY A 416 -21.32 -35.42 33.12
N ASN A 417 -20.26 -35.05 33.84
CA ASN A 417 -20.22 -34.92 35.31
C ASN A 417 -19.97 -33.46 35.77
N LYS A 418 -20.20 -32.48 34.91
CA LYS A 418 -20.18 -31.03 35.18
C LYS A 418 -21.55 -30.45 34.90
N ASP A 419 -21.83 -29.31 35.49
CA ASP A 419 -23.16 -28.72 35.57
C ASP A 419 -23.08 -27.22 35.31
N GLY A 420 -23.74 -26.74 34.25
CA GLY A 420 -23.66 -25.35 33.78
C GLY A 420 -24.17 -24.35 34.80
N ASP A 421 -25.06 -24.75 35.71
CA ASP A 421 -25.56 -23.93 36.82
C ASP A 421 -24.49 -23.46 37.83
N PHE A 422 -23.23 -23.90 37.65
CA PHE A 422 -22.06 -23.48 38.42
C PHE A 422 -20.90 -22.96 37.54
N ASP A 423 -21.08 -22.85 36.23
CA ASP A 423 -20.15 -22.12 35.36
C ASP A 423 -20.67 -20.69 35.21
N ASN A 424 -20.27 -19.80 36.13
CA ASN A 424 -20.90 -18.50 36.28
C ASN A 424 -20.58 -17.57 35.11
N LEU A 425 -19.42 -17.74 34.46
CA LEU A 425 -19.09 -17.05 33.22
C LEU A 425 -20.08 -17.43 32.11
N VAL A 426 -20.46 -18.71 31.98
CA VAL A 426 -21.50 -19.13 31.03
C VAL A 426 -22.88 -18.54 31.41
N ILE A 427 -23.26 -18.51 32.70
CA ILE A 427 -24.51 -17.86 33.15
C ILE A 427 -24.54 -16.38 32.74
N VAL A 428 -23.42 -15.67 32.87
CA VAL A 428 -23.29 -14.26 32.46
C VAL A 428 -23.30 -14.12 30.94
N HIS A 429 -22.61 -15.00 30.19
CA HIS A 429 -22.66 -15.04 28.72
C HIS A 429 -24.10 -15.14 28.20
N GLU A 430 -24.87 -16.09 28.72
CA GLU A 430 -26.27 -16.25 28.33
C GLU A 430 -27.09 -14.97 28.61
N TYR A 431 -26.90 -14.34 29.78
CA TYR A 431 -27.55 -13.06 30.08
C TYR A 431 -27.05 -11.92 29.16
N GLY A 432 -25.81 -12.00 28.68
CA GLY A 432 -25.18 -11.10 27.69
C GLY A 432 -25.90 -11.08 26.34
N HIS A 433 -26.46 -12.21 25.89
CA HIS A 433 -27.39 -12.24 24.76
C HIS A 433 -28.64 -11.41 25.05
N GLY A 434 -29.18 -11.48 26.26
CA GLY A 434 -30.32 -10.69 26.70
C GLY A 434 -30.06 -9.18 26.65
N ILE A 435 -28.92 -8.75 27.20
CA ILE A 435 -28.49 -7.34 27.22
C ILE A 435 -28.31 -6.82 25.78
N SER A 436 -27.49 -7.52 24.98
CA SER A 436 -27.14 -7.08 23.62
C SER A 436 -28.35 -7.05 22.68
N ASN A 437 -29.26 -8.02 22.75
CA ASN A 437 -30.48 -8.04 21.94
C ASN A 437 -31.58 -7.07 22.43
N ARG A 438 -31.62 -6.66 23.71
CA ARG A 438 -32.58 -5.63 24.16
C ARG A 438 -32.11 -4.21 23.84
N LEU A 439 -30.81 -3.94 23.91
CA LEU A 439 -30.26 -2.62 23.65
C LEU A 439 -30.09 -2.31 22.15
N THR A 440 -29.64 -3.28 21.35
CA THR A 440 -29.34 -3.05 19.92
C THR A 440 -30.61 -2.80 19.10
N GLY A 441 -30.72 -1.60 18.52
CA GLY A 441 -31.92 -1.20 17.77
C GLY A 441 -33.16 -0.89 18.63
N GLY A 442 -33.03 -0.99 19.96
CA GLY A 442 -34.00 -0.57 20.97
C GLY A 442 -34.93 -1.68 21.50
N PRO A 443 -35.43 -1.54 22.75
CA PRO A 443 -36.16 -2.58 23.50
C PRO A 443 -37.27 -3.31 22.75
N SER A 444 -37.95 -2.59 21.85
CA SER A 444 -39.03 -3.09 21.01
C SER A 444 -38.62 -4.18 19.99
N GLN A 445 -37.31 -4.43 19.76
CA GLN A 445 -36.84 -5.14 18.57
C GLN A 445 -35.59 -6.03 18.82
N SER A 446 -35.77 -7.17 19.49
CA SER A 446 -34.72 -8.15 19.78
C SER A 446 -34.30 -9.06 18.62
N GLY A 447 -34.32 -8.54 17.38
CA GLY A 447 -33.93 -9.26 16.16
C GLY A 447 -32.91 -8.50 15.33
N CYS A 448 -32.06 -7.69 15.98
CA CYS A 448 -31.08 -6.82 15.33
C CYS A 448 -29.65 -7.40 15.26
N LEU A 449 -29.43 -8.63 15.75
CA LEU A 449 -28.12 -9.29 15.81
C LEU A 449 -28.15 -10.65 15.08
N TRP A 450 -28.76 -10.67 13.89
CA TRP A 450 -28.94 -11.85 13.02
C TRP A 450 -28.25 -11.70 11.66
N ASN A 451 -27.20 -10.88 11.58
CA ASN A 451 -26.49 -10.52 10.36
C ASN A 451 -25.13 -11.24 10.23
N GLY A 452 -24.49 -11.15 9.06
CA GLY A 452 -23.25 -11.88 8.75
C GLY A 452 -22.11 -11.58 9.72
N GLU A 453 -21.90 -10.30 10.04
CA GLU A 453 -20.89 -9.85 11.01
C GLU A 453 -21.45 -9.68 12.45
N GLN A 454 -22.40 -10.51 12.87
CA GLN A 454 -23.05 -10.34 14.18
C GLN A 454 -22.05 -10.46 15.36
N MET A 455 -21.92 -9.39 16.13
CA MET A 455 -21.07 -9.30 17.32
C MET A 455 -21.67 -9.93 18.59
N GLY A 456 -22.86 -10.55 18.47
CA GLY A 456 -23.69 -11.06 19.58
C GLY A 456 -22.95 -11.91 20.62
N GLU A 457 -22.21 -12.91 20.15
CA GLU A 457 -21.41 -13.80 21.01
C GLU A 457 -20.25 -13.05 21.69
N GLY A 458 -19.68 -12.05 21.02
CA GLY A 458 -18.50 -11.34 21.50
C GLY A 458 -18.79 -10.41 22.68
N TRP A 459 -19.92 -9.69 22.68
CA TRP A 459 -20.36 -8.97 23.89
C TRP A 459 -20.71 -9.93 25.02
N SER A 460 -21.17 -11.14 24.70
CA SER A 460 -21.64 -12.11 25.67
C SER A 460 -20.47 -12.75 26.42
N ASP A 461 -19.43 -13.20 25.69
CA ASP A 461 -18.15 -13.61 26.27
C ASP A 461 -17.53 -12.47 27.08
N TRP A 462 -17.53 -11.25 26.53
CA TRP A 462 -16.93 -10.10 27.19
C TRP A 462 -17.63 -9.76 28.51
N TYR A 463 -18.97 -9.71 28.56
CA TYR A 463 -19.68 -9.57 29.84
C TYR A 463 -19.34 -10.73 30.79
N GLY A 464 -19.22 -11.96 30.28
CA GLY A 464 -18.75 -13.12 31.04
C GLY A 464 -17.44 -12.85 31.76
N LEU A 465 -16.42 -12.38 31.02
CA LEU A 465 -15.12 -12.00 31.56
C LEU A 465 -15.22 -10.81 32.54
N MET A 466 -15.98 -9.76 32.23
CA MET A 466 -16.09 -8.57 33.08
C MET A 466 -16.68 -8.85 34.46
N PHE A 467 -17.61 -9.81 34.57
CA PHE A 467 -18.19 -10.24 35.85
C PHE A 467 -17.31 -11.24 36.61
N THR A 468 -16.27 -11.81 35.98
CA THR A 468 -15.37 -12.79 36.57
C THR A 468 -13.89 -12.39 36.52
N MET A 469 -13.61 -11.10 36.29
CA MET A 469 -12.31 -10.45 36.44
C MET A 469 -12.12 -10.05 37.91
N ASP A 470 -10.97 -10.38 38.48
CA ASP A 470 -10.58 -9.93 39.83
C ASP A 470 -9.36 -8.98 39.80
N ALA A 471 -8.80 -8.69 40.97
CA ALA A 471 -7.75 -7.67 41.14
C ALA A 471 -6.32 -8.21 40.95
N ASP A 472 -6.16 -9.51 40.66
CA ASP A 472 -4.89 -10.19 40.49
C ASP A 472 -4.74 -10.85 39.09
N ASP A 473 -5.73 -10.70 38.20
CA ASP A 473 -5.60 -10.91 36.73
C ASP A 473 -4.60 -9.90 36.11
N GLU A 474 -3.84 -10.31 35.09
CA GLU A 474 -3.11 -9.40 34.18
C GLU A 474 -3.65 -9.48 32.74
N GLY A 475 -3.62 -8.39 31.97
CA GLY A 475 -4.17 -8.37 30.60
C GLY A 475 -3.51 -9.34 29.62
N THR A 476 -2.26 -9.71 29.86
CA THR A 476 -1.54 -10.74 29.09
C THR A 476 -1.96 -12.18 29.44
N ASP A 477 -2.69 -12.41 30.52
CA ASP A 477 -3.16 -13.75 30.87
C ASP A 477 -4.13 -14.31 29.83
N GLY A 478 -4.12 -15.63 29.65
CA GLY A 478 -5.04 -16.33 28.78
C GLY A 478 -6.29 -16.78 29.55
N ARG A 479 -7.40 -16.05 29.40
CA ARG A 479 -8.70 -16.45 29.96
C ARG A 479 -9.48 -17.33 28.97
N GLY A 480 -9.71 -18.60 29.34
CA GLY A 480 -10.58 -19.52 28.60
C GLY A 480 -12.06 -19.37 29.01
N ILE A 481 -12.98 -19.62 28.08
CA ILE A 481 -14.44 -19.59 28.34
C ILE A 481 -14.93 -20.99 28.70
N GLY A 482 -15.87 -21.14 29.65
CA GLY A 482 -16.56 -22.40 29.93
C GLY A 482 -15.68 -23.55 30.42
N THR A 483 -14.51 -23.22 31.01
CA THR A 483 -13.48 -24.17 31.44
C THR A 483 -14.00 -25.19 32.45
N TYR A 484 -14.97 -24.79 33.29
CA TYR A 484 -15.58 -25.69 34.26
C TYR A 484 -16.59 -26.64 33.63
N LEU A 485 -17.45 -26.17 32.72
CA LEU A 485 -18.42 -27.01 32.03
C LEU A 485 -17.76 -28.18 31.28
N PHE A 486 -16.55 -27.97 30.73
CA PHE A 486 -15.76 -29.00 30.05
C PHE A 486 -14.77 -29.74 30.96
N GLY A 487 -14.53 -29.23 32.16
CA GLY A 487 -13.75 -29.90 33.20
C GLY A 487 -12.23 -29.72 33.08
N GLU A 488 -11.80 -28.62 32.46
CA GLU A 488 -10.42 -28.37 31.99
C GLU A 488 -9.49 -27.73 33.04
N GLY A 489 -10.01 -27.47 34.26
CA GLY A 489 -9.32 -26.67 35.27
C GLY A 489 -9.37 -25.16 34.99
N PRO A 490 -8.86 -24.31 35.90
CA PRO A 490 -8.98 -22.85 35.78
C PRO A 490 -8.06 -22.23 34.69
N ASN A 491 -7.24 -23.04 34.03
CA ASN A 491 -6.28 -22.62 33.01
C ASN A 491 -6.44 -23.41 31.69
N GLY A 492 -7.58 -24.10 31.53
CA GLY A 492 -7.94 -24.78 30.28
C GLY A 492 -8.13 -23.80 29.12
N ASP A 493 -8.04 -24.29 27.90
CA ASP A 493 -8.16 -23.48 26.69
C ASP A 493 -9.59 -22.97 26.45
N GLY A 494 -10.58 -23.71 26.98
CA GLY A 494 -11.97 -23.30 26.95
C GLY A 494 -12.59 -23.35 25.56
N ILE A 495 -13.76 -22.71 25.42
CA ILE A 495 -14.68 -22.94 24.30
C ILE A 495 -14.58 -21.95 23.12
N ARG A 496 -13.38 -21.39 22.88
CA ARG A 496 -13.11 -20.45 21.77
C ARG A 496 -11.84 -20.85 21.01
N THR A 497 -11.58 -20.22 19.87
CA THR A 497 -10.42 -20.55 19.01
C THR A 497 -9.09 -20.27 19.71
N TYR A 498 -9.07 -19.20 20.51
CA TYR A 498 -7.96 -18.79 21.36
C TYR A 498 -8.52 -18.34 22.73
N LYS A 499 -7.71 -18.44 23.78
CA LYS A 499 -7.98 -17.79 25.07
C LYS A 499 -7.95 -16.27 24.90
N TYR A 500 -8.74 -15.52 25.65
CA TYR A 500 -8.69 -14.05 25.59
C TYR A 500 -7.47 -13.54 26.35
N SER A 501 -6.67 -12.71 25.66
CA SER A 501 -5.41 -12.12 26.13
C SER A 501 -5.06 -10.92 25.26
N THR A 502 -4.38 -9.93 25.82
CA THR A 502 -3.77 -8.84 25.03
C THR A 502 -2.45 -9.25 24.36
N ASP A 503 -1.87 -10.39 24.72
CA ASP A 503 -0.71 -10.96 24.02
C ASP A 503 -1.14 -11.56 22.68
N MET A 504 -0.71 -10.95 21.57
CA MET A 504 -1.03 -11.41 20.22
C MET A 504 -0.42 -12.77 19.87
N SER A 505 0.51 -13.31 20.68
CA SER A 505 0.99 -14.69 20.55
C SER A 505 0.09 -15.73 21.23
N ILE A 506 -0.79 -15.30 22.15
CA ILE A 506 -1.85 -16.12 22.76
C ILE A 506 -3.15 -15.97 21.96
N ASN A 507 -3.50 -14.73 21.59
CA ASN A 507 -4.71 -14.42 20.83
C ASN A 507 -4.39 -13.51 19.62
N PRO A 508 -4.03 -14.09 18.47
CA PRO A 508 -3.62 -13.33 17.29
C PRO A 508 -4.77 -12.63 16.54
N HIS A 509 -6.02 -12.69 17.03
CA HIS A 509 -7.19 -12.29 16.23
C HIS A 509 -7.12 -10.86 15.70
N THR A 510 -7.36 -10.71 14.39
CA THR A 510 -7.57 -9.44 13.68
C THR A 510 -8.90 -9.46 12.91
N TYR A 511 -9.33 -8.32 12.38
CA TYR A 511 -10.63 -8.19 11.75
C TYR A 511 -10.81 -9.08 10.52
N ASP A 512 -9.78 -9.29 9.68
CA ASP A 512 -9.89 -10.15 8.50
C ASP A 512 -10.14 -11.64 8.82
N ASP A 513 -9.91 -12.11 10.06
CA ASP A 513 -10.21 -13.50 10.46
C ASP A 513 -11.67 -13.88 10.22
N ILE A 514 -12.61 -12.92 10.35
CA ILE A 514 -14.05 -13.17 10.16
C ILE A 514 -14.38 -13.68 8.75
N LYS A 515 -13.48 -13.46 7.77
CA LYS A 515 -13.59 -13.94 6.39
C LYS A 515 -13.36 -15.44 6.25
N THR A 516 -12.58 -16.03 7.16
CA THR A 516 -12.16 -17.43 7.12
C THR A 516 -12.99 -18.32 8.01
N VAL A 517 -13.51 -17.78 9.12
CA VAL A 517 -14.37 -18.50 10.06
C VAL A 517 -15.86 -18.37 9.70
N PHE A 518 -16.69 -19.28 10.22
CA PHE A 518 -18.12 -19.31 9.92
C PHE A 518 -18.98 -19.52 11.18
N GLY A 519 -20.04 -18.73 11.30
CA GLY A 519 -21.02 -18.82 12.39
C GLY A 519 -20.78 -17.84 13.54
N PRO A 520 -21.69 -17.78 14.52
CA PRO A 520 -21.68 -16.73 15.55
C PRO A 520 -20.42 -16.73 16.43
N HIS A 521 -20.04 -17.87 17.01
CA HIS A 521 -19.01 -17.91 18.05
C HIS A 521 -17.61 -17.51 17.54
N PRO A 522 -17.12 -18.00 16.39
CA PRO A 522 -15.81 -17.60 15.87
C PRO A 522 -15.76 -16.11 15.51
N ILE A 523 -16.83 -15.54 14.93
CA ILE A 523 -16.91 -14.12 14.61
C ILE A 523 -16.93 -13.28 15.89
N GLY A 524 -17.75 -13.65 16.87
CA GLY A 524 -17.76 -13.00 18.19
C GLY A 524 -16.43 -13.13 18.95
N SER A 525 -15.62 -14.16 18.68
CA SER A 525 -14.29 -14.30 19.29
C SER A 525 -13.34 -13.17 18.89
N VAL A 526 -13.39 -12.74 17.62
CA VAL A 526 -12.63 -11.58 17.14
C VAL A 526 -13.11 -10.30 17.84
N TRP A 527 -14.43 -10.11 17.98
CA TRP A 527 -15.01 -8.93 18.64
C TRP A 527 -14.69 -8.87 20.14
N CYS A 528 -14.81 -9.98 20.87
CA CYS A 528 -14.48 -10.05 22.29
C CYS A 528 -12.99 -9.74 22.52
N ALA A 529 -12.09 -10.22 21.67
CA ALA A 529 -10.66 -9.90 21.75
C ALA A 529 -10.37 -8.39 21.63
N MET A 530 -11.12 -7.66 20.79
CA MET A 530 -11.05 -6.19 20.70
C MET A 530 -11.58 -5.49 21.97
N LEU A 531 -12.68 -5.98 22.54
CA LEU A 531 -13.22 -5.41 23.79
C LEU A 531 -12.36 -5.74 25.02
N TRP A 532 -11.68 -6.90 25.03
CA TRP A 532 -10.71 -7.29 26.06
C TRP A 532 -9.49 -6.37 26.04
N ASP A 533 -8.91 -6.13 24.86
CA ASP A 533 -7.85 -5.12 24.68
C ASP A 533 -8.28 -3.73 25.18
N LEU A 534 -9.50 -3.29 24.83
CA LEU A 534 -10.03 -1.99 25.26
C LEU A 534 -10.16 -1.90 26.78
N THR A 535 -10.62 -2.99 27.40
CA THR A 535 -10.77 -3.08 28.85
C THR A 535 -9.41 -2.93 29.53
N TRP A 536 -8.39 -3.65 29.06
CA TRP A 536 -7.05 -3.61 29.65
C TRP A 536 -6.32 -2.29 29.39
N ALA A 537 -6.43 -1.70 28.20
CA ALA A 537 -5.89 -0.37 27.95
C ALA A 537 -6.53 0.70 28.86
N LEU A 538 -7.84 0.60 29.15
CA LEU A 538 -8.50 1.46 30.13
C LEU A 538 -8.07 1.17 31.57
N ILE A 539 -7.78 -0.09 31.93
CA ILE A 539 -7.25 -0.47 33.25
C ILE A 539 -5.81 0.06 33.42
N ASP A 540 -4.98 0.07 32.37
CA ASP A 540 -3.62 0.60 32.42
C ASP A 540 -3.58 2.12 32.66
N GLU A 541 -4.53 2.89 32.09
CA GLU A 541 -4.63 4.34 32.28
C GLU A 541 -5.33 4.73 33.60
N TYR A 542 -6.39 4.02 34.00
CA TYR A 542 -7.27 4.42 35.13
C TYR A 542 -7.21 3.51 36.36
N GLY A 543 -6.57 2.33 36.27
CA GLY A 543 -6.56 1.29 37.29
C GLY A 543 -7.82 0.42 37.31
N TYR A 544 -7.72 -0.78 37.88
CA TYR A 544 -8.89 -1.64 38.19
C TYR A 544 -9.53 -1.22 39.52
N ASP A 545 -10.86 -1.29 39.61
CA ASP A 545 -11.64 -1.02 40.83
C ASP A 545 -12.55 -2.22 41.19
N GLU A 546 -12.43 -2.71 42.44
CA GLU A 546 -13.19 -3.85 42.98
C GLU A 546 -14.71 -3.54 43.12
N ASP A 547 -15.14 -2.27 43.18
CA ASP A 547 -16.58 -1.91 43.28
C ASP A 547 -17.23 -1.90 41.88
N ILE A 548 -17.51 -3.08 41.30
CA ILE A 548 -18.16 -3.23 39.98
C ILE A 548 -19.53 -2.53 39.87
N TYR A 549 -20.14 -2.11 40.99
CA TYR A 549 -21.41 -1.37 41.00
C TYR A 549 -21.26 0.16 40.91
N ASN A 550 -20.23 0.75 41.54
CA ASN A 550 -20.11 2.21 41.72
C ASN A 550 -18.68 2.75 41.49
N GLY A 551 -17.75 1.88 41.10
CA GLY A 551 -16.34 2.19 40.91
C GLY A 551 -16.08 3.11 39.72
N THR A 552 -14.84 3.59 39.65
CA THR A 552 -14.40 4.51 38.59
C THR A 552 -13.12 4.06 37.88
N GLY A 553 -12.78 2.78 37.97
CA GLY A 553 -11.65 2.18 37.27
C GLY A 553 -11.91 1.96 35.78
N GLY A 554 -10.87 1.56 35.04
CA GLY A 554 -10.93 1.24 33.63
C GLY A 554 -11.95 0.16 33.29
N ASN A 555 -12.11 -0.83 34.17
CA ASN A 555 -13.14 -1.86 34.09
C ASN A 555 -14.57 -1.26 34.16
N ASN A 556 -14.82 -0.28 35.04
CA ASN A 556 -16.11 0.42 35.10
C ASN A 556 -16.33 1.31 33.86
N ILE A 557 -15.27 1.98 33.36
CA ILE A 557 -15.33 2.82 32.16
C ILE A 557 -15.69 1.96 30.94
N ALA A 558 -15.04 0.80 30.76
CA ALA A 558 -15.35 -0.14 29.70
C ALA A 558 -16.82 -0.62 29.76
N MET A 559 -17.33 -0.94 30.95
CA MET A 559 -18.73 -1.28 31.18
C MET A 559 -19.72 -0.16 30.81
N GLN A 560 -19.41 1.12 31.10
CA GLN A 560 -20.23 2.25 30.65
C GLN A 560 -20.18 2.42 29.12
N LEU A 561 -18.98 2.37 28.52
CA LEU A 561 -18.76 2.57 27.09
C LEU A 561 -19.44 1.51 26.23
N VAL A 562 -19.25 0.22 26.52
CA VAL A 562 -19.87 -0.88 25.75
C VAL A 562 -21.38 -0.88 25.91
N THR A 563 -21.90 -0.68 27.14
CA THR A 563 -23.34 -0.73 27.41
C THR A 563 -24.09 0.46 26.81
N GLU A 564 -23.50 1.66 26.76
CA GLU A 564 -24.09 2.80 26.03
C GLU A 564 -23.89 2.67 24.51
N GLY A 565 -22.75 2.12 24.04
CA GLY A 565 -22.50 1.81 22.62
C GLY A 565 -23.54 0.88 22.00
N LEU A 566 -23.96 -0.16 22.73
CA LEU A 566 -25.07 -1.05 22.35
C LEU A 566 -26.39 -0.30 22.06
N LYS A 567 -26.64 0.85 22.70
CA LYS A 567 -27.84 1.69 22.48
C LYS A 567 -27.69 2.59 21.26
N LEU A 568 -26.44 2.97 20.93
CA LEU A 568 -26.07 3.93 19.90
C LEU A 568 -25.94 3.29 18.51
N GLN A 569 -25.48 2.04 18.42
CA GLN A 569 -25.28 1.33 17.15
C GLN A 569 -26.58 1.09 16.36
N PRO A 570 -26.51 0.95 15.01
CA PRO A 570 -27.67 0.57 14.20
C PRO A 570 -28.20 -0.83 14.51
N CYS A 571 -29.39 -1.13 13.98
CA CYS A 571 -29.87 -2.50 13.85
C CYS A 571 -29.11 -3.22 12.72
N SER A 572 -28.72 -4.49 12.92
CA SER A 572 -27.82 -5.26 12.05
C SER A 572 -26.44 -4.58 11.84
N PRO A 573 -25.70 -4.21 12.91
CA PRO A 573 -24.40 -3.56 12.81
C PRO A 573 -23.31 -4.51 12.30
N GLY A 574 -22.32 -3.98 11.58
CA GLY A 574 -21.02 -4.65 11.42
C GLY A 574 -20.01 -4.17 12.48
N PHE A 575 -18.75 -4.62 12.40
CA PHE A 575 -17.76 -4.30 13.44
C PHE A 575 -17.43 -2.80 13.48
N VAL A 576 -17.36 -2.15 12.31
CA VAL A 576 -17.13 -0.69 12.20
C VAL A 576 -18.30 0.10 12.84
N ASP A 577 -19.55 -0.31 12.62
CA ASP A 577 -20.71 0.27 13.30
C ASP A 577 -20.62 0.16 14.83
N GLY A 578 -20.11 -0.97 15.35
CA GLY A 578 -19.92 -1.22 16.78
C GLY A 578 -18.81 -0.36 17.39
N ARG A 579 -17.66 -0.28 16.72
CA ARG A 579 -16.54 0.60 17.10
C ARG A 579 -16.96 2.07 17.13
N ASP A 580 -17.59 2.53 16.06
CA ASP A 580 -18.03 3.92 15.94
C ASP A 580 -19.11 4.27 16.98
N ALA A 581 -19.90 3.30 17.43
CA ALA A 581 -20.84 3.48 18.55
C ALA A 581 -20.15 3.53 19.93
N ILE A 582 -19.02 2.85 20.14
CA ILE A 582 -18.19 2.95 21.35
C ILE A 582 -17.43 4.30 21.39
N LEU A 583 -16.90 4.74 20.25
CA LEU A 583 -16.34 6.09 20.08
C LEU A 583 -17.40 7.17 20.33
N GLU A 584 -18.62 6.99 19.82
CA GLU A 584 -19.76 7.87 20.12
C GLU A 584 -20.11 7.84 21.62
N ALA A 585 -20.10 6.67 22.28
CA ALA A 585 -20.33 6.55 23.72
C ALA A 585 -19.31 7.36 24.55
N ASP A 586 -18.02 7.28 24.23
CA ASP A 586 -16.97 8.06 24.91
C ASP A 586 -17.13 9.57 24.68
N GLN A 587 -17.51 9.97 23.46
CA GLN A 587 -17.78 11.38 23.15
C GLN A 587 -18.95 11.93 23.98
N ILE A 588 -19.95 11.11 24.34
CA ILE A 588 -21.10 11.53 25.15
C ILE A 588 -20.80 11.45 26.66
N LEU A 589 -20.23 10.34 27.14
CA LEU A 589 -20.03 10.06 28.57
C LEU A 589 -18.84 10.82 29.17
N TYR A 590 -17.69 10.81 28.47
CA TYR A 590 -16.42 11.37 28.96
C TYR A 590 -15.94 12.58 28.14
N GLY A 591 -16.72 12.99 27.13
CA GLY A 591 -16.42 14.17 26.32
C GLY A 591 -15.36 13.94 25.25
N GLY A 592 -15.03 12.68 24.93
CA GLY A 592 -13.99 12.31 23.96
C GLY A 592 -12.62 12.08 24.60
N ALA A 593 -12.56 11.83 25.91
CA ALA A 593 -11.30 11.68 26.64
C ALA A 593 -10.49 10.44 26.23
N ASN A 594 -11.16 9.37 25.75
CA ASN A 594 -10.53 8.09 25.46
C ASN A 594 -10.39 7.79 23.96
N GLN A 595 -10.85 8.69 23.07
CA GLN A 595 -10.89 8.46 21.61
C GLN A 595 -9.60 7.85 21.06
N CYS A 596 -8.44 8.40 21.42
CA CYS A 596 -7.14 7.96 20.91
C CYS A 596 -6.81 6.52 21.35
N LEU A 597 -7.03 6.21 22.63
CA LEU A 597 -6.82 4.88 23.20
C LEU A 597 -7.79 3.84 22.61
N ILE A 598 -9.04 4.23 22.37
CA ILE A 598 -10.04 3.40 21.68
C ILE A 598 -9.59 3.13 20.24
N TRP A 599 -9.15 4.15 19.50
CA TRP A 599 -8.64 4.01 18.13
C TRP A 599 -7.40 3.13 18.06
N ASP A 600 -6.42 3.34 18.94
CA ASP A 600 -5.17 2.56 18.97
C ASP A 600 -5.45 1.08 19.23
N VAL A 601 -6.37 0.76 20.16
CA VAL A 601 -6.82 -0.60 20.44
C VAL A 601 -7.50 -1.25 19.24
N PHE A 602 -8.48 -0.57 18.63
CA PHE A 602 -9.20 -1.17 17.50
C PHE A 602 -8.31 -1.29 16.25
N ALA A 603 -7.43 -0.32 15.99
CA ALA A 603 -6.41 -0.41 14.95
C ALA A 603 -5.44 -1.58 15.16
N ARG A 604 -5.04 -1.88 16.42
CA ARG A 604 -4.16 -3.02 16.76
C ARG A 604 -4.67 -4.37 16.25
N ARG A 605 -5.99 -4.54 16.15
CA ARG A 605 -6.66 -5.75 15.62
C ARG A 605 -7.33 -5.53 14.25
N GLY A 606 -6.83 -4.58 13.45
CA GLY A 606 -7.29 -4.42 12.06
C GLY A 606 -8.61 -3.66 11.89
N LEU A 607 -9.13 -3.00 12.94
CA LEU A 607 -10.35 -2.19 12.88
C LEU A 607 -10.05 -0.68 12.97
N GLY A 608 -8.95 -0.25 12.32
CA GLY A 608 -8.46 1.13 12.23
C GLY A 608 -9.31 2.07 11.36
N VAL A 609 -8.84 3.30 11.17
CA VAL A 609 -9.62 4.41 10.59
C VAL A 609 -10.14 4.09 9.19
N SER A 610 -9.34 3.46 8.32
CA SER A 610 -9.76 3.06 6.98
C SER A 610 -10.39 1.67 6.90
N ALA A 611 -10.59 0.97 8.02
CA ALA A 611 -11.21 -0.36 8.02
C ALA A 611 -12.66 -0.26 7.50
N SER A 612 -13.02 -1.16 6.60
CA SER A 612 -14.31 -1.19 5.92
C SER A 612 -15.05 -2.46 6.28
N GLN A 613 -16.30 -2.35 6.74
CA GLN A 613 -17.17 -3.51 6.98
C GLN A 613 -17.99 -3.96 5.76
N GLY A 614 -17.82 -3.31 4.61
CA GLY A 614 -18.63 -3.58 3.42
C GLY A 614 -20.14 -3.56 3.72
N SER A 615 -20.79 -4.70 3.57
CA SER A 615 -22.16 -4.97 3.99
C SER A 615 -22.19 -5.92 5.20
N SER A 616 -22.65 -5.45 6.37
CA SER A 616 -22.79 -6.24 7.62
C SER A 616 -23.59 -7.55 7.54
N SER A 617 -24.29 -7.79 6.42
CA SER A 617 -24.94 -9.08 6.06
C SER A 617 -24.00 -10.11 5.41
N SER A 618 -22.71 -9.81 5.28
CA SER A 618 -21.64 -10.61 4.71
C SER A 618 -20.38 -10.39 5.52
N ASN A 619 -19.57 -11.44 5.67
CA ASN A 619 -18.31 -11.43 6.41
C ASN A 619 -17.09 -11.47 5.46
N THR A 620 -17.27 -11.18 4.17
CA THR A 620 -16.23 -11.43 3.12
C THR A 620 -15.90 -10.23 2.22
N ASP A 621 -16.66 -9.14 2.32
CA ASP A 621 -16.47 -7.89 1.56
C ASP A 621 -15.98 -6.72 2.44
N GLY A 622 -15.68 -6.99 3.71
CA GLY A 622 -14.90 -6.09 4.56
C GLY A 622 -13.40 -6.09 4.21
N THR A 623 -12.65 -5.16 4.80
CA THR A 623 -11.20 -5.03 4.71
C THR A 623 -10.66 -4.45 6.00
N GLU A 624 -9.73 -5.15 6.64
CA GLU A 624 -9.02 -4.63 7.81
C GLU A 624 -8.05 -3.48 7.50
N ALA A 625 -7.76 -2.67 8.52
CA ALA A 625 -6.77 -1.60 8.49
C ALA A 625 -6.17 -1.38 9.88
N PHE A 626 -4.89 -1.05 9.94
CA PHE A 626 -4.14 -0.86 11.19
C PHE A 626 -3.78 0.62 11.44
N ASP A 627 -4.44 1.55 10.75
CA ASP A 627 -4.20 2.99 10.87
C ASP A 627 -5.03 3.62 12.01
N THR A 628 -4.42 4.59 12.72
CA THR A 628 -5.02 5.28 13.87
C THR A 628 -4.79 6.80 13.77
N PRO A 629 -5.69 7.66 14.29
CA PRO A 629 -5.48 9.11 14.33
C PRO A 629 -4.30 9.55 15.22
N SER A 630 -3.66 8.63 15.96
CA SER A 630 -2.43 8.86 16.74
C SER A 630 -1.14 8.69 15.92
N SER A 631 -1.21 8.03 14.76
CA SER A 631 -0.03 7.78 13.92
C SER A 631 0.57 9.06 13.37
N VAL A 632 1.90 9.06 13.23
CA VAL A 632 2.60 10.06 12.40
C VAL A 632 2.52 9.67 10.93
N ALA A 633 2.65 10.66 10.05
CA ALA A 633 2.79 10.43 8.62
C ALA A 633 4.03 9.55 8.31
N GLU A 634 3.83 8.52 7.51
CA GLU A 634 4.84 7.70 6.84
C GLU A 634 4.48 7.62 5.35
N PHE A 635 5.47 7.60 4.44
CA PHE A 635 5.22 7.55 3.01
C PHE A 635 6.31 6.84 2.20
N SER A 636 5.91 5.93 1.32
CA SER A 636 6.76 5.36 0.25
C SER A 636 6.25 5.82 -1.12
N ALA A 637 7.16 6.29 -1.97
CA ALA A 637 6.90 6.53 -3.38
C ALA A 637 6.95 5.21 -4.18
N PRO A 638 6.29 5.13 -5.36
CA PRO A 638 6.60 4.09 -6.34
C PRO A 638 8.00 4.33 -6.94
N GLY A 639 8.62 3.25 -7.43
CA GLY A 639 9.96 3.27 -8.01
C GLY A 639 10.11 4.16 -9.26
N ASP A 640 11.37 4.35 -9.66
CA ASP A 640 11.79 5.26 -10.74
C ASP A 640 11.11 4.97 -12.09
N VAL A 641 10.88 6.03 -12.88
CA VAL A 641 10.10 5.96 -14.12
C VAL A 641 10.72 6.73 -15.28
N CYS A 642 10.36 6.36 -16.51
CA CYS A 642 10.80 7.07 -17.71
C CYS A 642 9.95 8.30 -18.00
N ILE A 643 10.59 9.34 -18.56
CA ILE A 643 9.94 10.60 -18.97
C ILE A 643 8.78 10.41 -19.98
N ASP A 644 8.72 9.28 -20.69
CA ASP A 644 7.72 8.92 -21.70
C ASP A 644 6.59 8.00 -21.19
N VAL A 645 6.61 7.59 -19.91
CA VAL A 645 5.50 6.84 -19.28
C VAL A 645 4.23 7.70 -19.19
N ASP A 646 3.08 7.14 -19.57
CA ASP A 646 1.77 7.80 -19.48
C ASP A 646 1.41 8.23 -18.04
N VAL A 647 0.42 9.11 -17.89
CA VAL A 647 0.04 9.67 -16.58
C VAL A 647 -0.43 8.57 -15.62
N MET A 648 0.31 8.36 -14.54
CA MET A 648 0.07 7.32 -13.53
C MET A 648 -0.99 7.79 -12.54
N THR A 649 -2.12 7.09 -12.44
CA THR A 649 -3.26 7.48 -11.60
C THR A 649 -3.59 6.43 -10.54
N GLY A 650 -4.05 6.86 -9.36
CA GLY A 650 -4.41 5.92 -8.29
C GLY A 650 -3.21 5.37 -7.50
N LEU A 651 -2.08 6.09 -7.55
CA LEU A 651 -0.90 5.79 -6.73
C LEU A 651 -1.24 6.03 -5.25
N SER A 652 -0.62 5.28 -4.35
CA SER A 652 -0.83 5.41 -2.90
C SER A 652 0.53 5.29 -2.18
N GLY A 653 0.56 4.84 -0.92
CA GLY A 653 1.79 4.65 -0.14
C GLY A 653 1.91 5.54 1.10
N GLY A 654 0.93 6.44 1.35
CA GLY A 654 0.87 7.27 2.56
C GLY A 654 0.02 6.65 3.68
N SER A 655 0.50 6.75 4.92
CA SER A 655 -0.17 6.29 6.15
C SER A 655 0.00 7.33 7.28
N PRO A 656 -0.92 7.47 8.25
CA PRO A 656 -2.31 6.98 8.23
C PRO A 656 -3.13 7.69 7.15
N PHE A 657 -4.29 7.13 6.78
CA PHE A 657 -5.10 7.71 5.71
C PHE A 657 -5.69 9.09 6.06
N GLY A 658 -5.99 9.90 5.04
CA GLY A 658 -6.52 11.26 5.18
C GLY A 658 -5.50 12.38 5.03
N GLY A 659 -4.22 12.06 4.81
CA GLY A 659 -3.20 13.02 4.40
C GLY A 659 -3.32 13.47 2.94
N VAL A 660 -2.53 14.48 2.57
CA VAL A 660 -2.51 15.12 1.25
C VAL A 660 -1.15 14.91 0.57
N TYR A 661 -1.16 14.47 -0.67
CA TYR A 661 0.05 14.28 -1.49
C TYR A 661 0.45 15.58 -2.22
N SER A 662 1.75 15.85 -2.34
CA SER A 662 2.26 17.01 -3.08
C SER A 662 3.69 16.82 -3.58
N GLY A 663 4.05 17.49 -4.67
CA GLY A 663 5.39 17.39 -5.29
C GLY A 663 5.40 17.87 -6.75
N PRO A 664 6.55 17.90 -7.43
CA PRO A 664 6.63 18.06 -8.89
C PRO A 664 5.86 16.93 -9.57
N GLY A 665 5.08 17.22 -10.63
CA GLY A 665 4.27 16.23 -11.34
C GLY A 665 3.10 15.60 -10.57
N VAL A 666 3.01 15.79 -9.24
CA VAL A 666 1.95 15.24 -8.37
C VAL A 666 0.66 16.05 -8.48
N THR A 667 -0.48 15.35 -8.51
CA THR A 667 -1.81 15.89 -8.26
C THR A 667 -2.52 14.98 -7.26
N ASP A 668 -2.90 15.53 -6.10
CA ASP A 668 -3.71 14.85 -5.09
C ASP A 668 -5.14 14.59 -5.62
N ASP A 669 -5.69 13.39 -5.41
CA ASP A 669 -7.02 13.04 -5.91
C ASP A 669 -8.16 13.55 -5.01
N GLY A 670 -7.85 14.14 -3.84
CA GLY A 670 -8.80 14.74 -2.90
C GLY A 670 -9.61 13.74 -2.07
N ASN A 671 -9.24 12.46 -2.09
CA ASN A 671 -9.85 11.38 -1.32
C ASN A 671 -9.10 11.02 -0.02
N GLY A 672 -7.88 11.56 0.17
CA GLY A 672 -7.02 11.26 1.32
C GLY A 672 -6.28 9.91 1.23
N THR A 673 -6.37 9.20 0.11
CA THR A 673 -5.81 7.85 -0.06
C THR A 673 -4.92 7.72 -1.29
N THR A 674 -5.23 8.39 -2.40
CA THR A 674 -4.48 8.29 -3.67
C THR A 674 -4.06 9.62 -4.29
N TYR A 675 -3.09 9.53 -5.19
CA TYR A 675 -2.65 10.62 -6.04
C TYR A 675 -2.36 10.16 -7.48
N THR A 676 -2.15 11.16 -8.32
CA THR A 676 -1.76 11.04 -9.72
C THR A 676 -0.35 11.62 -9.91
N PHE A 677 0.54 10.92 -10.62
CA PHE A 677 1.87 11.40 -11.01
C PHE A 677 1.99 11.56 -12.53
N ASN A 678 2.62 12.64 -12.97
CA ASN A 678 2.83 12.97 -14.37
C ASN A 678 4.33 13.19 -14.66
N PRO A 679 5.05 12.19 -15.20
CA PRO A 679 6.48 12.27 -15.46
C PRO A 679 6.85 13.47 -16.36
N GLN A 680 6.05 13.77 -17.38
CA GLN A 680 6.29 14.90 -18.31
C GLN A 680 6.18 16.27 -17.63
N THR A 681 5.43 16.37 -16.53
CA THR A 681 5.20 17.61 -15.76
C THR A 681 6.18 17.74 -14.59
N ALA A 682 6.69 16.63 -14.06
CA ALA A 682 7.86 16.63 -13.19
C ALA A 682 9.12 17.04 -13.98
N GLY A 683 9.31 16.46 -15.16
CA GLY A 683 10.52 16.58 -15.97
C GLY A 683 11.62 15.62 -15.50
N VAL A 684 12.73 15.56 -16.22
CA VAL A 684 13.86 14.66 -15.88
C VAL A 684 14.54 15.07 -14.57
N GLY A 685 14.88 14.10 -13.74
CA GLY A 685 15.63 14.22 -12.48
C GLY A 685 14.91 13.60 -11.28
N VAL A 686 15.54 13.68 -10.10
CA VAL A 686 14.97 13.20 -8.84
C VAL A 686 13.99 14.22 -8.28
N HIS A 687 12.75 13.79 -8.02
CA HIS A 687 11.68 14.60 -7.43
C HIS A 687 11.29 14.08 -6.07
N THR A 688 11.02 14.98 -5.13
CA THR A 688 10.49 14.62 -3.81
C THR A 688 8.97 14.72 -3.82
N ILE A 689 8.31 13.64 -3.46
CA ILE A 689 6.88 13.58 -3.15
C ILE A 689 6.74 13.69 -1.62
N THR A 690 5.71 14.39 -1.16
CA THR A 690 5.44 14.67 0.25
C THR A 690 4.00 14.26 0.57
N TYR A 691 3.84 13.39 1.57
CA TYR A 691 2.54 13.10 2.18
C TYR A 691 2.43 13.88 3.48
N ALA A 692 1.32 14.62 3.68
CA ALA A 692 1.13 15.47 4.84
C ALA A 692 -0.22 15.22 5.52
N VAL A 693 -0.18 14.73 6.77
CA VAL A 693 -1.35 14.41 7.60
C VAL A 693 -1.66 15.62 8.51
N PRO A 694 -2.92 16.10 8.56
CA PRO A 694 -3.31 17.22 9.41
C PRO A 694 -3.20 16.87 10.91
N ALA A 695 -3.20 17.89 11.77
CA ALA A 695 -3.27 17.65 13.21
C ALA A 695 -4.65 17.08 13.58
N THR A 696 -4.65 16.01 14.37
CA THR A 696 -5.83 15.45 15.03
C THR A 696 -5.84 15.88 16.50
N ASP A 697 -6.85 15.49 17.27
CA ASP A 697 -6.81 15.66 18.73
C ASP A 697 -5.86 14.64 19.41
N CYS A 698 -5.39 13.62 18.68
CA CYS A 698 -4.47 12.58 19.15
C CYS A 698 -3.00 12.81 18.75
N ALA A 699 -2.75 13.42 17.58
CA ALA A 699 -1.43 13.60 17.01
C ALA A 699 -1.23 15.02 16.42
N PRO A 700 -0.03 15.62 16.58
CA PRO A 700 0.31 16.84 15.88
C PRO A 700 0.42 16.60 14.37
N ALA A 701 0.18 17.65 13.57
CA ALA A 701 0.36 17.59 12.11
C ALA A 701 1.78 17.11 11.76
N SER A 702 1.85 16.14 10.87
CA SER A 702 3.07 15.44 10.48
C SER A 702 3.14 15.28 8.96
N SER A 703 4.33 15.05 8.44
CA SER A 703 4.54 14.85 7.01
C SER A 703 5.80 14.04 6.77
N ASP A 704 5.74 13.12 5.83
CA ASP A 704 6.89 12.33 5.37
C ASP A 704 7.14 12.53 3.88
N THR A 705 8.33 12.19 3.42
CA THR A 705 8.80 12.49 2.07
C THR A 705 9.69 11.40 1.50
N ASP A 706 9.36 10.97 0.28
CA ASP A 706 10.16 10.00 -0.47
C ASP A 706 10.44 10.52 -1.89
N GLN A 707 11.29 9.83 -2.64
CA GLN A 707 11.83 10.29 -3.91
C GLN A 707 11.50 9.35 -5.07
N ILE A 708 11.29 9.93 -6.25
CA ILE A 708 11.15 9.24 -7.52
C ILE A 708 12.08 9.90 -8.55
N GLU A 709 12.95 9.14 -9.19
CA GLU A 709 13.73 9.62 -10.33
C GLU A 709 12.94 9.44 -11.63
N VAL A 710 12.82 10.54 -12.37
CA VAL A 710 12.31 10.54 -13.75
C VAL A 710 13.51 10.55 -14.70
N THR A 711 13.77 9.43 -15.35
CA THR A 711 14.97 9.24 -16.19
C THR A 711 14.72 9.61 -17.66
N GLU A 712 15.80 9.91 -18.40
CA GLU A 712 15.74 9.99 -19.86
C GLU A 712 15.66 8.58 -20.45
N GLY A 713 14.76 8.35 -21.42
CA GLY A 713 14.61 7.04 -22.05
C GLY A 713 15.87 6.60 -22.81
N LEU A 714 16.40 7.48 -23.66
CA LEU A 714 17.51 7.19 -24.58
C LEU A 714 18.59 8.28 -24.55
N MET A 715 19.74 7.97 -23.97
CA MET A 715 20.95 8.80 -24.01
C MET A 715 21.78 8.48 -25.27
N VAL A 716 22.36 9.49 -25.91
CA VAL A 716 23.29 9.31 -27.05
C VAL A 716 24.59 10.05 -26.81
N ASP A 717 25.70 9.30 -26.77
CA ASP A 717 27.05 9.85 -26.79
C ASP A 717 27.45 10.22 -28.22
N CYS A 718 27.73 11.51 -28.44
CA CYS A 718 28.07 12.08 -29.74
C CYS A 718 29.58 12.35 -29.85
N PRO A 719 30.22 11.95 -30.96
CA PRO A 719 31.61 12.35 -31.24
C PRO A 719 31.77 13.87 -31.32
N ASP A 720 32.88 14.38 -30.79
CA ASP A 720 33.33 15.77 -31.00
C ASP A 720 33.58 16.07 -32.49
N ASP A 721 33.52 17.36 -32.87
CA ASP A 721 33.94 17.82 -34.19
C ASP A 721 35.42 17.50 -34.47
N ILE A 722 35.71 16.94 -35.65
CA ILE A 722 37.04 16.46 -36.00
C ILE A 722 37.68 17.39 -37.03
N VAL A 723 38.86 17.92 -36.69
CA VAL A 723 39.68 18.72 -37.61
C VAL A 723 40.95 17.96 -37.97
N VAL A 724 41.18 17.75 -39.27
CA VAL A 724 42.39 17.13 -39.82
C VAL A 724 42.94 17.97 -40.97
N ASN A 725 44.22 17.78 -41.28
CA ASN A 725 44.87 18.43 -42.43
C ASN A 725 45.27 17.36 -43.47
N THR A 726 45.26 17.70 -44.75
CA THR A 726 45.84 16.86 -45.83
C THR A 726 47.33 16.58 -45.59
N SER A 727 47.84 15.50 -46.16
CA SER A 727 49.27 15.19 -46.13
C SER A 727 49.72 14.48 -47.40
N GLY A 728 50.64 15.09 -48.15
CA GLY A 728 51.09 14.59 -49.45
C GLY A 728 50.17 15.00 -50.60
N SER A 729 50.21 14.27 -51.71
CA SER A 729 49.56 14.67 -52.97
C SER A 729 48.08 14.25 -53.07
N SER A 730 47.30 14.34 -51.98
CA SER A 730 45.90 13.90 -51.93
C SER A 730 44.98 14.94 -51.28
N CYS A 731 43.85 15.20 -51.94
CA CYS A 731 42.83 16.20 -51.55
C CYS A 731 41.74 15.62 -50.67
N SER A 732 42.16 14.62 -49.89
CA SER A 732 41.35 13.83 -48.99
C SER A 732 42.20 13.41 -47.81
N ALA A 733 41.55 13.24 -46.67
CA ALA A 733 42.11 12.60 -45.49
C ALA A 733 41.28 11.37 -45.14
N ILE A 734 41.94 10.27 -44.77
CA ILE A 734 41.25 9.10 -44.23
C ILE A 734 40.94 9.38 -42.76
N VAL A 735 39.66 9.66 -42.46
CA VAL A 735 39.23 10.02 -41.10
C VAL A 735 38.59 8.82 -40.42
N ASN A 736 39.18 8.41 -39.29
CA ASN A 736 38.60 7.41 -38.41
C ASN A 736 37.96 8.13 -37.23
N TYR A 737 36.67 7.91 -37.05
CA TYR A 737 35.86 8.44 -35.95
C TYR A 737 35.09 7.29 -35.28
N THR A 738 34.73 7.45 -34.01
CA THR A 738 33.82 6.52 -33.30
C THR A 738 32.40 6.76 -33.78
N THR A 739 31.65 5.72 -34.14
CA THR A 739 30.19 5.88 -34.30
C THR A 739 29.58 6.34 -32.98
N PRO A 740 28.52 7.18 -32.98
CA PRO A 740 27.77 7.50 -31.77
C PRO A 740 27.34 6.23 -31.04
N VAL A 741 27.21 6.30 -29.72
CA VAL A 741 26.74 5.18 -28.89
C VAL A 741 25.42 5.58 -28.25
N GLY A 742 24.36 4.86 -28.57
CA GLY A 742 23.12 4.92 -27.78
C GLY A 742 23.26 4.06 -26.54
N MET A 743 22.80 4.59 -25.41
CA MET A 743 22.48 3.80 -24.22
C MET A 743 21.06 4.15 -23.82
N THR A 744 20.16 3.17 -23.89
CA THR A 744 18.84 3.29 -23.27
C THR A 744 19.07 3.33 -21.76
N THR A 745 18.88 4.51 -21.17
CA THR A 745 19.06 4.77 -19.73
C THR A 745 17.85 4.33 -18.93
N CYS A 746 16.69 4.19 -19.59
CA CYS A 746 15.60 3.37 -19.10
C CYS A 746 15.85 1.89 -19.36
N ALA A 747 16.39 1.18 -18.37
CA ALA A 747 16.15 -0.26 -18.34
C ALA A 747 14.64 -0.50 -18.19
N PHE A 748 14.02 -1.14 -19.19
CA PHE A 748 12.83 -1.92 -18.89
C PHE A 748 13.20 -2.89 -17.77
N THR A 749 12.41 -2.97 -16.70
CA THR A 749 12.71 -3.86 -15.59
C THR A 749 12.78 -5.29 -16.14
N ASN A 750 13.94 -5.94 -16.00
CA ASN A 750 14.13 -7.34 -16.39
C ASN A 750 13.46 -8.27 -15.38
N GLY A 751 12.29 -7.89 -14.87
CA GLY A 751 11.88 -8.20 -13.51
C GLY A 751 10.55 -7.58 -13.12
N GLU A 752 10.01 -8.09 -12.02
CA GLU A 752 8.65 -7.85 -11.53
C GLU A 752 8.62 -8.00 -10.00
N ASN A 753 8.04 -7.00 -9.33
CA ASN A 753 7.80 -6.99 -7.90
C ASN A 753 6.31 -6.94 -7.55
N PHE A 754 5.39 -6.96 -8.54
CA PHE A 754 3.94 -7.02 -8.36
C PHE A 754 3.27 -5.85 -7.61
N ASP A 755 4.04 -4.98 -6.94
CA ASP A 755 3.58 -3.81 -6.18
C ASP A 755 2.62 -2.91 -6.98
N MET A 756 2.90 -2.71 -8.27
CA MET A 756 2.07 -1.89 -9.17
C MET A 756 0.75 -2.56 -9.62
N ALA A 757 0.53 -3.83 -9.31
CA ALA A 757 -0.59 -4.63 -9.80
C ALA A 757 -1.67 -4.86 -8.73
N GLY A 758 -2.77 -4.11 -8.83
CA GLY A 758 -3.83 -4.09 -7.83
C GLY A 758 -4.47 -5.47 -7.55
N VAL A 759 -4.36 -5.90 -6.29
CA VAL A 759 -4.90 -7.17 -5.74
C VAL A 759 -6.34 -7.43 -6.20
N PRO A 760 -6.68 -8.65 -6.68
CA PRO A 760 -5.85 -9.85 -6.82
C PRO A 760 -5.24 -10.04 -8.23
N ASN A 761 -5.14 -8.98 -9.04
CA ASN A 761 -4.82 -9.08 -10.47
C ASN A 761 -3.31 -9.14 -10.72
N LEU A 762 -2.86 -10.10 -11.53
CA LEU A 762 -1.48 -10.13 -12.04
C LEU A 762 -1.23 -8.98 -13.04
N PRO A 763 0.00 -8.45 -13.12
CA PRO A 763 0.38 -7.42 -14.10
C PRO A 763 0.36 -7.92 -15.55
N ASP A 764 0.35 -6.99 -16.51
CA ASP A 764 0.26 -7.30 -17.93
C ASP A 764 1.42 -8.21 -18.40
N GLY A 765 1.10 -9.25 -19.15
CA GLY A 765 2.06 -10.26 -19.62
C GLY A 765 2.28 -11.43 -18.64
N TRP A 766 2.04 -11.25 -17.34
CA TRP A 766 2.01 -12.35 -16.38
C TRP A 766 0.69 -13.11 -16.47
N THR A 767 0.75 -14.43 -16.36
CA THR A 767 -0.44 -15.28 -16.45
C THR A 767 -0.44 -16.43 -15.44
N THR A 768 -1.61 -16.98 -15.21
CA THR A 768 -1.85 -18.07 -14.24
C THR A 768 -2.48 -19.27 -14.95
N THR A 769 -1.96 -20.47 -14.70
CA THR A 769 -2.45 -21.71 -15.33
C THR A 769 -2.80 -22.78 -14.30
N ASN A 770 -4.06 -23.23 -14.31
CA ASN A 770 -4.50 -24.44 -13.62
C ASN A 770 -4.22 -25.68 -14.50
N GLU A 771 -3.51 -26.66 -13.94
CA GLU A 771 -3.20 -27.92 -14.59
C GLU A 771 -3.93 -29.13 -13.99
N THR A 772 -4.29 -29.08 -12.71
CA THR A 772 -4.99 -30.16 -11.98
C THR A 772 -5.67 -29.60 -10.73
N GLY A 773 -6.85 -30.12 -10.39
CA GLY A 773 -7.52 -29.84 -9.12
C GLY A 773 -8.58 -28.74 -9.18
N GLY A 774 -8.73 -28.05 -8.04
CA GLY A 774 -9.58 -26.86 -7.91
C GLY A 774 -9.06 -25.66 -8.71
N SER A 775 -9.90 -24.65 -8.91
CA SER A 775 -9.53 -23.43 -9.64
C SER A 775 -8.87 -22.41 -8.74
N ASN A 776 -7.59 -22.63 -8.43
CA ASN A 776 -6.82 -21.86 -7.46
C ASN A 776 -5.72 -21.07 -8.20
N PRO A 777 -6.06 -19.98 -8.91
CA PRO A 777 -5.09 -19.21 -9.66
C PRO A 777 -4.05 -18.58 -8.73
N TRP A 778 -2.81 -18.46 -9.22
CA TRP A 778 -1.89 -17.45 -8.69
C TRP A 778 -2.46 -16.05 -8.91
N VAL A 779 -2.30 -15.18 -7.91
CA VAL A 779 -2.87 -13.83 -7.79
C VAL A 779 -1.87 -12.90 -7.12
N THR A 780 -2.04 -11.58 -7.21
CA THR A 780 -1.31 -10.66 -6.31
C THR A 780 -1.94 -10.66 -4.93
N SER A 781 -1.12 -10.44 -3.90
CA SER A 781 -1.53 -10.43 -2.49
C SER A 781 -0.67 -9.47 -1.68
N SER A 782 -1.31 -8.67 -0.82
CA SER A 782 -0.65 -7.81 0.17
C SER A 782 -0.49 -8.49 1.54
N ALA A 783 -0.84 -9.76 1.68
CA ALA A 783 -0.79 -10.47 2.96
C ALA A 783 0.66 -10.78 3.40
N GLN A 784 1.58 -10.92 2.45
CA GLN A 784 3.02 -11.03 2.62
C GLN A 784 3.69 -10.47 1.36
N SER A 785 4.75 -9.69 1.51
CA SER A 785 5.59 -9.24 0.40
C SER A 785 7.01 -8.87 0.91
N SER A 786 7.97 -8.80 0.00
CA SER A 786 9.39 -8.51 0.25
C SER A 786 9.71 -7.04 -0.09
N SER A 787 9.17 -6.53 -1.20
CA SER A 787 8.87 -5.10 -1.36
C SER A 787 7.40 -4.83 -0.99
N THR A 788 6.93 -3.58 -0.91
CA THR A 788 5.56 -3.27 -0.46
C THR A 788 4.83 -2.39 -1.48
N PRO A 789 3.53 -2.63 -1.76
CA PRO A 789 2.58 -3.40 -0.92
C PRO A 789 2.22 -4.85 -1.33
N ASN A 790 2.72 -5.43 -2.43
CA ASN A 790 2.18 -6.70 -2.98
C ASN A 790 3.25 -7.71 -3.40
N SER A 791 2.93 -9.02 -3.38
CA SER A 791 3.70 -10.07 -4.07
C SER A 791 2.79 -11.08 -4.79
N ALA A 792 3.34 -11.98 -5.60
CA ALA A 792 2.56 -13.02 -6.29
C ALA A 792 2.37 -14.28 -5.44
N PHE A 793 1.14 -14.57 -5.08
CA PHE A 793 0.73 -15.65 -4.17
C PHE A 793 0.12 -16.85 -4.89
N GLY A 794 0.56 -18.06 -4.53
CA GLY A 794 -0.04 -19.35 -4.88
C GLY A 794 -0.44 -20.11 -3.62
N VAL A 795 -1.75 -20.29 -3.40
CA VAL A 795 -2.34 -20.90 -2.20
C VAL A 795 -2.06 -22.41 -2.08
N ASP A 796 -1.82 -22.87 -0.86
CA ASP A 796 -1.76 -24.30 -0.52
C ASP A 796 -3.15 -24.83 -0.10
N VAL A 797 -3.52 -26.05 -0.49
CA VAL A 797 -4.90 -26.56 -0.30
C VAL A 797 -4.98 -28.05 -0.05
N SER A 798 -5.93 -28.45 0.81
CA SER A 798 -6.19 -29.85 1.20
C SER A 798 -6.95 -30.68 0.15
N SER A 799 -6.53 -30.56 -1.10
CA SER A 799 -7.01 -31.36 -2.22
C SER A 799 -6.06 -31.28 -3.40
N VAL A 800 -5.89 -32.41 -4.11
CA VAL A 800 -4.90 -32.56 -5.19
C VAL A 800 -4.98 -31.42 -6.20
N SER A 801 -3.95 -30.56 -6.21
CA SER A 801 -3.92 -29.27 -6.91
C SER A 801 -2.58 -29.06 -7.61
N LEU A 802 -2.60 -28.38 -8.75
CA LEU A 802 -1.40 -27.94 -9.46
C LEU A 802 -1.71 -26.66 -10.25
N ASN A 803 -1.21 -25.54 -9.74
CA ASN A 803 -1.47 -24.20 -10.29
C ASN A 803 -0.14 -23.44 -10.41
N SER A 804 0.01 -22.65 -11.48
CA SER A 804 1.31 -22.06 -11.85
C SER A 804 1.23 -20.59 -12.20
N LEU A 805 2.19 -19.79 -11.72
CA LEU A 805 2.51 -18.44 -12.18
C LEU A 805 3.47 -18.54 -13.36
N VAL A 806 3.17 -17.82 -14.45
CA VAL A 806 3.91 -17.85 -15.71
C VAL A 806 4.33 -16.43 -16.10
N SER A 807 5.63 -16.25 -16.35
CA SER A 807 6.20 -14.95 -16.74
C SER A 807 5.90 -14.58 -18.20
N PRO A 808 6.09 -13.29 -18.58
CA PRO A 808 6.39 -12.93 -19.97
C PRO A 808 7.68 -13.59 -20.49
N VAL A 809 8.04 -13.32 -21.76
CA VAL A 809 9.29 -13.78 -22.38
C VAL A 809 10.43 -12.83 -22.03
N PHE A 810 11.55 -13.39 -21.60
CA PHE A 810 12.86 -12.73 -21.44
C PHE A 810 13.81 -13.20 -22.53
N GLU A 811 14.37 -12.30 -23.34
CA GLU A 811 15.37 -12.64 -24.37
C GLU A 811 16.77 -12.70 -23.74
N ILE A 812 17.36 -13.88 -23.60
CA ILE A 812 18.68 -14.04 -22.94
C ILE A 812 19.83 -13.83 -23.94
N ASP A 813 20.74 -12.90 -23.66
CA ASP A 813 21.93 -12.58 -24.49
C ASP A 813 23.25 -12.65 -23.68
N SER A 814 23.32 -13.58 -22.72
CA SER A 814 24.51 -13.80 -21.90
C SER A 814 24.72 -15.26 -21.48
N GLN A 815 25.93 -15.76 -21.75
CA GLN A 815 26.44 -17.05 -21.26
C GLN A 815 26.60 -17.13 -19.72
N ASN A 816 26.44 -16.01 -19.02
CA ASN A 816 26.48 -15.91 -17.56
C ASN A 816 25.19 -15.26 -17.00
N ALA A 817 24.07 -15.36 -17.73
CA ALA A 817 22.79 -14.84 -17.27
C ALA A 817 22.36 -15.48 -15.95
N LYS A 818 21.55 -14.77 -15.17
CA LYS A 818 21.00 -15.25 -13.89
C LYS A 818 19.54 -14.93 -13.74
N LEU A 819 18.89 -15.63 -12.83
CA LEU A 819 17.58 -15.31 -12.30
C LEU A 819 17.69 -15.10 -10.78
N PHE A 820 17.11 -14.01 -10.31
CA PHE A 820 16.88 -13.66 -8.91
C PHE A 820 15.37 -13.62 -8.64
N PHE A 821 14.97 -13.96 -7.42
CA PHE A 821 13.67 -13.65 -6.84
C PHE A 821 13.71 -13.92 -5.33
N ASP A 822 12.87 -13.24 -4.57
CA ASP A 822 12.56 -13.62 -3.20
C ASP A 822 11.42 -14.65 -3.19
N ILE A 823 11.51 -15.63 -2.28
CA ILE A 823 10.44 -16.61 -2.02
C ILE A 823 10.15 -16.73 -0.53
N TYR A 824 8.88 -16.62 -0.16
CA TYR A 824 8.38 -17.13 1.12
C TYR A 824 7.48 -18.33 0.84
N TYR A 825 7.65 -19.43 1.58
CA TYR A 825 6.82 -20.62 1.47
C TYR A 825 6.44 -21.12 2.86
N ASN A 826 5.16 -21.49 3.01
CA ASN A 826 4.58 -22.18 4.16
C ASN A 826 3.60 -23.25 3.64
N THR A 827 4.09 -24.47 3.44
CA THR A 827 3.38 -25.63 2.84
C THR A 827 3.55 -26.89 3.71
N GLU A 828 2.82 -27.99 3.46
CA GLU A 828 3.06 -29.23 4.20
C GLU A 828 4.46 -29.84 3.88
N THR A 829 5.28 -30.01 4.92
CA THR A 829 6.72 -30.32 4.78
C THR A 829 6.98 -31.72 4.22
N GLY A 830 7.53 -31.78 3.00
CA GLY A 830 7.82 -33.01 2.27
C GLY A 830 6.61 -33.60 1.51
N TYR A 831 5.45 -32.94 1.55
CA TYR A 831 4.23 -33.38 0.86
C TYR A 831 3.84 -32.37 -0.21
N ASP A 832 3.84 -31.09 0.13
CA ASP A 832 3.40 -29.97 -0.72
C ASP A 832 4.50 -28.93 -0.92
N GLY A 833 4.52 -28.26 -2.07
CA GLY A 833 5.57 -27.29 -2.34
C GLY A 833 5.63 -26.76 -3.76
N ALA A 834 6.52 -25.77 -3.94
CA ALA A 834 6.73 -25.09 -5.21
C ALA A 834 8.00 -25.56 -5.94
N VAL A 835 7.92 -25.59 -7.27
CA VAL A 835 9.06 -25.85 -8.17
C VAL A 835 9.15 -24.79 -9.26
N LEU A 836 10.37 -24.52 -9.74
CA LEU A 836 10.65 -23.65 -10.87
C LEU A 836 10.93 -24.45 -12.15
N GLU A 837 10.28 -24.03 -13.23
CA GLU A 837 10.50 -24.51 -14.59
C GLU A 837 10.80 -23.36 -15.55
N TYR A 838 11.40 -23.70 -16.69
CA TYR A 838 11.62 -22.79 -17.81
C TYR A 838 11.09 -23.39 -19.12
N SER A 839 10.87 -22.53 -20.11
CA SER A 839 10.52 -22.89 -21.49
C SER A 839 11.32 -22.07 -22.49
N THR A 840 11.83 -22.69 -23.55
CA THR A 840 12.48 -22.00 -24.70
C THR A 840 11.70 -22.16 -26.01
N ASN A 841 10.38 -22.32 -25.89
CA ASN A 841 9.46 -22.41 -27.04
C ASN A 841 8.07 -21.83 -26.69
N ASN A 842 8.08 -20.69 -26.02
CA ASN A 842 6.93 -19.85 -25.66
C ASN A 842 5.81 -20.67 -25.01
N GLY A 843 6.17 -21.40 -23.96
CA GLY A 843 5.28 -22.22 -23.13
C GLY A 843 4.84 -23.56 -23.76
N SER A 844 5.28 -23.91 -24.97
CA SER A 844 4.87 -25.14 -25.66
C SER A 844 5.37 -26.42 -24.98
N SER A 845 6.49 -26.34 -24.26
CA SER A 845 7.00 -27.38 -23.36
C SER A 845 7.85 -26.77 -22.25
N TRP A 846 7.78 -27.36 -21.07
CA TRP A 846 8.48 -26.90 -19.86
C TRP A 846 9.50 -27.93 -19.39
N SER A 847 10.54 -27.47 -18.70
CA SER A 847 11.58 -28.29 -18.08
C SER A 847 11.98 -27.73 -16.73
N ASP A 848 12.32 -28.61 -15.79
CA ASP A 848 12.88 -28.23 -14.49
C ASP A 848 14.19 -27.45 -14.66
N ILE A 849 14.38 -26.38 -13.87
CA ILE A 849 15.52 -25.45 -14.00
C ILE A 849 16.88 -26.15 -13.86
N LEU A 850 16.99 -27.17 -12.99
CA LEU A 850 18.21 -27.96 -12.81
C LEU A 850 18.42 -28.94 -13.99
N SER A 851 17.33 -29.47 -14.54
CA SER A 851 17.38 -30.33 -15.74
C SER A 851 17.82 -29.57 -16.99
N GLY A 852 17.62 -28.25 -17.04
CA GLY A 852 18.14 -27.36 -18.08
C GLY A 852 19.60 -26.97 -17.93
N GLY A 853 20.24 -27.33 -16.80
CA GLY A 853 21.62 -26.93 -16.48
C GLY A 853 21.73 -25.62 -15.69
N GLY A 854 20.62 -25.06 -15.21
CA GLY A 854 20.65 -23.98 -14.21
C GLY A 854 21.21 -24.47 -12.87
N THR A 855 21.86 -23.60 -12.11
CA THR A 855 22.46 -23.93 -10.80
C THR A 855 22.23 -22.84 -9.76
N PHE A 856 21.56 -23.20 -8.66
CA PHE A 856 21.38 -22.34 -7.50
C PHE A 856 22.72 -21.90 -6.90
N VAL A 857 22.79 -20.63 -6.50
CA VAL A 857 23.83 -20.02 -5.65
C VAL A 857 23.30 -19.85 -4.23
N THR A 858 22.07 -19.34 -4.10
CA THR A 858 21.31 -19.22 -2.84
C THR A 858 19.89 -19.77 -3.03
N GLY A 859 19.12 -19.89 -1.94
CA GLY A 859 17.69 -20.19 -2.01
C GLY A 859 17.30 -21.51 -2.68
N ALA A 860 18.21 -22.49 -2.74
CA ALA A 860 17.96 -23.78 -3.39
C ALA A 860 16.79 -24.56 -2.73
N TYR A 861 16.17 -25.45 -3.51
CA TYR A 861 15.20 -26.44 -3.02
C TYR A 861 15.68 -27.15 -1.75
N ASN A 862 14.78 -27.30 -0.77
CA ASN A 862 15.11 -27.76 0.58
C ASN A 862 14.67 -29.20 0.90
N ASP A 863 13.70 -29.77 0.19
CA ASP A 863 13.23 -31.15 0.40
C ASP A 863 12.81 -31.85 -0.91
N ASP A 864 12.58 -33.17 -0.85
CA ASP A 864 12.01 -34.01 -1.91
C ASP A 864 10.50 -34.24 -1.68
N LEU A 865 9.63 -33.81 -2.61
CA LEU A 865 8.18 -34.02 -2.51
C LEU A 865 7.80 -35.51 -2.53
N SER A 866 6.84 -35.87 -1.67
CA SER A 866 6.37 -37.24 -1.49
C SER A 866 5.92 -37.91 -2.79
N THR A 867 6.16 -39.22 -2.87
CA THR A 867 5.57 -40.09 -3.91
C THR A 867 4.30 -40.80 -3.43
N GLY A 868 3.89 -40.53 -2.18
CA GLY A 868 2.56 -40.89 -1.66
C GLY A 868 1.50 -39.85 -2.02
N TRP A 869 0.29 -40.05 -1.50
CA TRP A 869 -0.75 -39.02 -1.29
C TRP A 869 -1.15 -38.09 -2.45
N GLN A 870 -0.73 -38.43 -3.68
CA GLN A 870 -1.24 -37.89 -4.93
C GLN A 870 -0.81 -36.47 -5.31
N ASN A 871 0.23 -35.88 -4.67
CA ASN A 871 0.80 -34.61 -5.12
C ASN A 871 1.17 -34.69 -6.63
N PRO A 872 0.79 -33.72 -7.49
CA PRO A 872 1.09 -33.75 -8.93
C PRO A 872 2.56 -33.56 -9.33
N LEU A 873 3.46 -33.27 -8.38
CA LEU A 873 4.91 -33.09 -8.58
C LEU A 873 5.77 -34.18 -7.88
N PRO A 874 5.39 -35.48 -7.91
CA PRO A 874 5.90 -36.47 -6.95
C PRO A 874 7.38 -36.82 -7.19
N GLY A 875 8.17 -36.81 -6.12
CA GLY A 875 9.59 -37.17 -6.14
C GLY A 875 10.50 -36.11 -6.80
N ARG A 876 10.11 -34.83 -6.76
CA ARG A 876 10.95 -33.69 -7.17
C ARG A 876 11.50 -32.95 -5.97
N ASN A 877 12.72 -32.43 -6.11
CA ASN A 877 13.21 -31.36 -5.25
C ASN A 877 12.32 -30.11 -5.40
N ALA A 878 11.93 -29.51 -4.27
CA ALA A 878 11.04 -28.36 -4.22
C ALA A 878 11.37 -27.42 -3.04
N TRP A 879 10.70 -26.27 -3.00
CA TRP A 879 10.52 -25.50 -1.76
C TRP A 879 9.31 -26.05 -1.03
N SER A 880 9.52 -26.60 0.17
CA SER A 880 8.48 -27.31 0.94
C SER A 880 8.66 -27.10 2.44
N GLY A 881 7.57 -27.01 3.20
CA GLY A 881 7.61 -26.64 4.62
C GLY A 881 7.54 -25.12 4.81
N ASN A 882 8.17 -24.61 5.87
CA ASN A 882 8.13 -23.18 6.21
C ASN A 882 9.55 -22.54 6.22
N SER A 883 9.74 -21.48 5.45
CA SER A 883 11.00 -20.70 5.38
C SER A 883 11.17 -19.66 6.50
N ASN A 884 10.09 -19.29 7.18
CA ASN A 884 9.99 -18.27 8.24
C ASN A 884 10.26 -16.84 7.73
N GLY A 885 9.61 -16.49 6.61
CA GLY A 885 9.78 -15.23 5.88
C GLY A 885 10.43 -15.43 4.50
N PHE A 886 10.58 -14.34 3.75
CA PHE A 886 11.22 -14.36 2.43
C PHE A 886 12.71 -14.73 2.50
N ILE A 887 13.16 -15.54 1.55
CA ILE A 887 14.57 -15.85 1.32
C ILE A 887 14.98 -15.56 -0.13
N PRO A 888 16.17 -14.98 -0.37
CA PRO A 888 16.62 -14.64 -1.72
C PRO A 888 17.17 -15.88 -2.45
N VAL A 889 16.63 -16.12 -3.65
CA VAL A 889 17.06 -17.17 -4.58
C VAL A 889 17.88 -16.54 -5.70
N GLU A 890 19.14 -16.96 -5.86
CA GLU A 890 19.99 -16.66 -7.02
C GLU A 890 20.26 -17.95 -7.80
N ILE A 891 20.04 -17.93 -9.12
CA ILE A 891 20.28 -19.06 -10.03
C ILE A 891 21.17 -18.60 -11.18
N ASN A 892 22.34 -19.22 -11.35
CA ASN A 892 23.07 -19.11 -12.62
C ASN A 892 22.30 -19.90 -13.68
N LEU A 893 21.87 -19.22 -14.74
CA LEU A 893 21.20 -19.85 -15.87
C LEU A 893 22.24 -20.58 -16.73
N SER A 894 21.81 -21.62 -17.46
CA SER A 894 22.73 -22.40 -18.30
C SER A 894 23.26 -21.54 -19.45
N SER A 895 24.57 -21.61 -19.72
CA SER A 895 25.20 -20.95 -20.87
C SER A 895 24.70 -21.46 -22.24
N SER A 896 23.79 -22.43 -22.27
CA SER A 896 23.05 -22.83 -23.47
C SER A 896 21.89 -21.91 -23.82
N PHE A 897 21.44 -21.04 -22.91
CA PHE A 897 20.33 -20.10 -23.12
C PHE A 897 20.76 -18.79 -23.80
N ASP A 898 22.07 -18.59 -23.97
CA ASP A 898 22.68 -17.55 -24.80
C ASP A 898 22.03 -17.49 -26.21
N GLY A 899 21.32 -16.39 -26.50
CA GLY A 899 20.56 -16.19 -27.73
C GLY A 899 19.22 -16.93 -27.79
N GLN A 900 18.48 -17.07 -26.68
CA GLN A 900 17.15 -17.71 -26.64
C GLN A 900 16.10 -16.93 -25.83
N ASP A 901 14.89 -16.87 -26.38
CA ASP A 901 13.62 -16.58 -25.69
C ASP A 901 13.44 -17.56 -24.51
N LEU A 902 13.35 -17.07 -23.27
CA LEU A 902 13.00 -17.85 -22.08
C LEU A 902 11.70 -17.36 -21.45
N MET A 903 10.86 -18.29 -21.00
CA MET A 903 9.80 -18.01 -20.02
C MET A 903 10.09 -18.81 -18.76
N PHE A 904 9.77 -18.26 -17.60
CA PHE A 904 9.84 -18.92 -16.29
C PHE A 904 8.44 -19.26 -15.77
N ARG A 905 8.37 -20.30 -14.96
CA ARG A 905 7.12 -20.78 -14.38
C ARG A 905 7.31 -21.40 -13.00
N TRP A 906 6.71 -20.78 -11.99
CA TRP A 906 6.62 -21.29 -10.63
C TRP A 906 5.34 -22.11 -10.51
N ARG A 907 5.42 -23.33 -9.98
CA ARG A 907 4.29 -24.27 -9.91
C ARG A 907 4.11 -24.73 -8.47
N MET A 908 2.98 -24.39 -7.86
CA MET A 908 2.59 -24.91 -6.56
C MET A 908 1.80 -26.22 -6.76
N GLY A 909 2.25 -27.30 -6.15
CA GLY A 909 1.58 -28.59 -6.15
C GLY A 909 1.13 -28.99 -4.75
N CYS A 910 -0.15 -29.36 -4.61
CA CYS A 910 -0.75 -29.82 -3.36
C CYS A 910 -1.24 -31.28 -3.47
N ASP A 911 -1.24 -32.02 -2.36
CA ASP A 911 -1.60 -33.44 -2.26
C ASP A 911 -3.09 -33.66 -1.89
N SER A 912 -3.50 -34.90 -1.66
CA SER A 912 -4.87 -35.28 -1.28
C SER A 912 -5.32 -34.89 0.14
N VAL A 913 -4.43 -34.59 1.09
CA VAL A 913 -4.73 -34.41 2.52
C VAL A 913 -3.72 -33.51 3.25
N GLY A 914 -4.19 -32.46 3.92
CA GLY A 914 -3.32 -31.49 4.60
C GLY A 914 -3.09 -30.22 3.78
N SER A 915 -2.66 -29.14 4.43
CA SER A 915 -2.39 -27.83 3.80
C SER A 915 -1.86 -26.85 4.83
N ALA A 916 -0.94 -25.97 4.43
CA ALA A 916 -0.63 -24.74 5.16
C ALA A 916 -1.14 -23.52 4.36
N THR A 917 -0.37 -22.44 4.21
CA THR A 917 -0.87 -21.18 3.64
C THR A 917 -0.62 -21.07 2.13
N GLY A 918 0.57 -21.42 1.66
CA GLY A 918 0.97 -21.21 0.26
C GLY A 918 2.40 -20.73 0.08
N VAL A 919 2.64 -20.13 -1.09
CA VAL A 919 3.95 -19.64 -1.53
C VAL A 919 3.77 -18.25 -2.15
N TRP A 920 4.65 -17.33 -1.78
CA TRP A 920 4.76 -15.98 -2.33
C TRP A 920 6.08 -15.83 -3.08
N ILE A 921 6.03 -15.22 -4.26
CA ILE A 921 7.18 -14.90 -5.11
C ILE A 921 7.21 -13.38 -5.32
N ASP A 922 8.38 -12.79 -5.17
CA ASP A 922 8.58 -11.35 -5.23
C ASP A 922 9.97 -10.98 -5.77
N ASN A 923 10.24 -9.69 -6.04
CA ASN A 923 11.52 -9.15 -6.48
C ASN A 923 12.20 -9.97 -7.59
N ILE A 924 11.43 -10.41 -8.58
CA ILE A 924 11.94 -11.22 -9.70
C ILE A 924 12.86 -10.33 -10.54
N GLU A 925 14.08 -10.76 -10.86
CA GLU A 925 15.00 -10.06 -11.76
C GLU A 925 15.85 -11.04 -12.59
N VAL A 926 16.12 -10.72 -13.85
CA VAL A 926 16.93 -11.52 -14.76
C VAL A 926 18.17 -10.73 -15.24
N GLU A 927 19.35 -11.03 -14.67
CA GLU A 927 20.63 -10.50 -15.18
C GLU A 927 20.94 -11.14 -16.55
N GLY A 928 21.30 -10.33 -17.55
CA GLY A 928 21.74 -10.83 -18.87
C GLY A 928 20.65 -10.96 -19.94
N VAL A 929 19.52 -10.26 -19.76
CA VAL A 929 18.50 -10.04 -20.79
C VAL A 929 18.97 -9.02 -21.83
N PHE A 930 18.49 -9.15 -23.07
CA PHE A 930 18.70 -8.21 -24.16
C PHE A 930 18.07 -6.84 -23.88
N ILE A 931 18.87 -5.89 -23.38
CA ILE A 931 18.58 -4.47 -23.58
C ILE A 931 18.70 -4.22 -25.10
N PRO A 932 17.67 -3.67 -25.78
CA PRO A 932 17.69 -3.51 -27.22
C PRO A 932 18.82 -2.57 -27.64
N THR A 933 19.91 -3.15 -28.15
CA THR A 933 21.13 -2.41 -28.49
C THR A 933 20.79 -1.31 -29.49
N PRO A 934 20.89 -0.02 -29.14
CA PRO A 934 20.28 1.04 -29.95
C PRO A 934 20.87 1.07 -31.37
N VAL A 935 19.99 1.01 -32.36
CA VAL A 935 20.33 0.84 -33.78
C VAL A 935 20.83 2.15 -34.36
N VAL A 936 22.15 2.36 -34.27
CA VAL A 936 22.84 3.55 -34.79
C VAL A 936 22.90 3.50 -36.32
N THR A 937 22.06 4.28 -36.99
CA THR A 937 21.96 4.38 -38.45
C THR A 937 22.56 5.69 -38.94
N GLN A 938 23.60 5.65 -39.79
CA GLN A 938 24.11 6.86 -40.44
C GLN A 938 23.10 7.34 -41.51
N THR A 939 22.50 8.50 -41.27
CA THR A 939 21.50 9.13 -42.16
C THR A 939 22.12 10.18 -43.09
N ALA A 940 23.28 10.75 -42.73
CA ALA A 940 24.06 11.64 -43.60
C ALA A 940 25.58 11.58 -43.33
N GLY A 941 26.37 12.06 -44.29
CA GLY A 941 27.83 12.15 -44.22
C GLY A 941 28.56 11.02 -44.98
N LEU A 942 29.75 10.67 -44.51
CA LEU A 942 30.60 9.59 -45.04
C LEU A 942 31.01 8.64 -43.91
N PRO A 943 31.19 7.33 -44.14
CA PRO A 943 31.46 6.36 -43.08
C PRO A 943 32.89 6.47 -42.51
N SER A 944 33.08 6.00 -41.27
CA SER A 944 34.38 5.98 -40.60
C SER A 944 35.41 5.14 -41.39
N GLY A 945 36.64 5.67 -41.51
CA GLY A 945 37.71 5.07 -42.31
C GLY A 945 37.60 5.35 -43.82
N SER A 946 36.68 6.20 -44.26
CA SER A 946 36.61 6.67 -45.66
C SER A 946 37.49 7.90 -45.91
N GLU A 947 37.72 8.21 -47.19
CA GLU A 947 38.36 9.44 -47.64
C GLU A 947 37.37 10.61 -47.61
N PHE A 948 37.55 11.52 -46.65
CA PHE A 948 36.84 12.80 -46.57
C PHE A 948 37.55 13.84 -47.46
N PRO A 949 36.85 14.58 -48.33
CA PRO A 949 37.44 15.63 -49.17
C PRO A 949 37.73 16.91 -48.37
N VAL A 950 38.63 17.76 -48.88
CA VAL A 950 38.88 19.11 -48.33
C VAL A 950 37.58 19.92 -48.23
N GLY A 951 37.36 20.53 -47.05
CA GLY A 951 36.12 21.19 -46.64
C GLY A 951 35.49 20.55 -45.39
N THR A 952 34.27 20.96 -45.05
CA THR A 952 33.51 20.42 -43.91
C THR A 952 32.43 19.46 -44.39
N THR A 953 32.39 18.27 -43.78
CA THR A 953 31.38 17.22 -44.00
C THR A 953 30.67 16.94 -42.69
N THR A 954 29.42 17.39 -42.57
CA THR A 954 28.54 17.02 -41.45
C THR A 954 28.15 15.56 -41.57
N ASN A 955 28.39 14.78 -40.51
CA ASN A 955 27.83 13.44 -40.37
C ASN A 955 26.57 13.51 -39.50
N THR A 956 25.58 12.67 -39.79
CA THR A 956 24.34 12.62 -39.01
C THR A 956 23.94 11.16 -38.82
N PHE A 957 23.52 10.84 -37.60
CA PHE A 957 23.12 9.53 -37.16
C PHE A 957 21.76 9.62 -36.48
N GLU A 958 20.91 8.65 -36.77
CA GLU A 958 19.68 8.36 -36.03
C GLU A 958 19.96 7.16 -35.12
N VAL A 959 19.54 7.25 -33.87
CA VAL A 959 19.71 6.19 -32.86
C VAL A 959 18.31 5.80 -32.39
N ASN A 960 18.01 4.51 -32.40
CA ASN A 960 16.67 3.98 -32.19
C ASN A 960 16.76 2.66 -31.40
N ASP A 961 16.16 2.61 -30.22
CA ASP A 961 16.15 1.45 -29.30
C ASP A 961 14.85 0.62 -29.39
N GLY A 962 13.98 0.94 -30.34
CA GLY A 962 12.70 0.27 -30.57
C GLY A 962 11.50 1.02 -29.99
N THR A 963 11.70 1.88 -28.98
CA THR A 963 10.64 2.72 -28.37
C THR A 963 10.84 4.19 -28.66
N SER A 964 12.08 4.68 -28.60
CA SER A 964 12.47 6.08 -28.74
C SER A 964 13.40 6.32 -29.94
N THR A 965 13.54 7.59 -30.33
CA THR A 965 14.49 8.01 -31.37
C THR A 965 15.22 9.29 -30.99
N ALA A 966 16.54 9.28 -31.18
CA ALA A 966 17.42 10.42 -30.95
C ALA A 966 18.31 10.67 -32.18
N VAL A 967 18.74 11.92 -32.37
CA VAL A 967 19.55 12.33 -33.53
C VAL A 967 20.85 12.97 -33.08
N CYS A 968 21.96 12.49 -33.62
CA CYS A 968 23.32 12.94 -33.32
C CYS A 968 24.00 13.48 -34.59
N SER A 969 24.78 14.56 -34.48
CA SER A 969 25.53 15.13 -35.61
C SER A 969 26.81 15.82 -35.18
N PHE A 970 27.87 15.65 -35.96
CA PHE A 970 29.18 16.30 -35.78
C PHE A 970 29.83 16.60 -37.14
N ASP A 971 30.69 17.61 -37.19
CA ASP A 971 31.39 18.02 -38.40
C ASP A 971 32.79 17.39 -38.49
N VAL A 972 33.13 16.87 -39.67
CA VAL A 972 34.51 16.52 -40.05
C VAL A 972 35.03 17.58 -41.00
N THR A 973 35.99 18.39 -40.55
CA THR A 973 36.66 19.41 -41.36
C THR A 973 38.05 18.95 -41.77
N VAL A 974 38.23 18.74 -43.07
CA VAL A 974 39.53 18.48 -43.70
C VAL A 974 40.07 19.81 -44.24
N ASN A 975 41.05 20.39 -43.58
CA ASN A 975 41.81 21.52 -44.12
C ASN A 975 42.85 21.03 -45.11
N ASP A 976 43.26 21.90 -46.04
CA ASP A 976 44.49 21.69 -46.77
C ASP A 976 45.70 22.12 -45.92
N GLY A 977 46.74 21.30 -45.86
CA GLY A 977 47.95 21.53 -45.06
C GLY A 977 49.25 21.28 -45.82
N VAL A 978 49.22 21.45 -47.15
CA VAL A 978 50.34 21.22 -48.05
C VAL A 978 50.73 22.55 -48.71
N ASP A 979 52.00 22.92 -48.65
CA ASP A 979 52.49 24.12 -49.33
C ASP A 979 52.53 23.90 -50.86
N PRO A 980 52.19 24.92 -51.68
CA PRO A 980 52.28 24.84 -53.14
C PRO A 980 53.67 24.45 -53.67
N GLU A 981 53.74 23.69 -54.76
CA GLU A 981 55.01 23.50 -55.48
C GLU A 981 55.27 24.72 -56.37
N ILE A 982 56.30 25.51 -56.03
CA ILE A 982 56.76 26.68 -56.80
C ILE A 982 58.11 26.40 -57.46
N ASN A 983 58.20 26.65 -58.77
CA ASN A 983 59.38 26.44 -59.58
C ASN A 983 59.97 27.77 -60.06
N CYS A 984 61.14 28.13 -59.53
CA CYS A 984 61.88 29.35 -59.90
C CYS A 984 62.83 29.12 -61.10
N PRO A 985 63.17 30.19 -61.84
CA PRO A 985 64.36 30.26 -62.69
C PRO A 985 65.67 29.92 -61.95
N ALA A 986 66.69 29.58 -62.73
CA ALA A 986 68.07 29.49 -62.24
C ALA A 986 68.77 30.86 -62.28
N ASP A 987 69.86 31.00 -61.52
CA ASP A 987 70.65 32.24 -61.44
C ASP A 987 71.05 32.78 -62.83
N ALA A 988 70.89 34.08 -63.01
CA ALA A 988 70.93 34.74 -64.32
C ALA A 988 71.85 35.96 -64.33
N THR A 989 72.29 36.36 -65.53
CA THR A 989 73.07 37.59 -65.74
C THR A 989 72.49 38.37 -66.91
N VAL A 990 72.30 39.67 -66.72
CA VAL A 990 71.72 40.61 -67.69
C VAL A 990 72.62 41.84 -67.80
N GLU A 991 72.80 42.35 -69.03
CA GLU A 991 73.76 43.42 -69.33
C GLU A 991 73.00 44.71 -69.73
N VAL A 992 73.34 45.87 -69.13
CA VAL A 992 72.72 47.20 -69.40
C VAL A 992 73.72 48.29 -69.77
N GLU A 993 73.36 49.30 -70.57
CA GLU A 993 74.31 50.35 -71.00
C GLU A 993 74.78 51.26 -69.84
N ILE A 994 75.92 51.95 -70.06
CA ILE A 994 76.67 52.66 -68.99
C ILE A 994 75.81 53.73 -68.30
N GLY A 995 75.52 53.50 -67.02
CA GLY A 995 74.72 54.40 -66.19
C GLY A 995 73.21 54.24 -66.31
N GLU A 996 72.72 53.24 -67.03
CA GLU A 996 71.31 52.81 -67.02
C GLU A 996 71.05 51.77 -65.92
N THR A 997 69.78 51.38 -65.78
CA THR A 997 69.27 50.44 -64.78
C THR A 997 68.48 49.33 -65.47
N TYR A 998 68.51 48.11 -64.93
CA TYR A 998 67.75 46.99 -65.46
C TYR A 998 66.31 47.03 -64.92
N THR A 999 65.34 47.29 -65.79
CA THR A 999 63.91 47.15 -65.46
C THR A 999 63.57 45.67 -65.30
N LEU A 1000 63.33 45.23 -64.07
CA LEU A 1000 62.99 43.84 -63.74
C LEU A 1000 61.65 43.42 -64.39
N PRO A 1001 61.57 42.31 -65.14
CA PRO A 1001 60.32 41.83 -65.74
C PRO A 1001 59.36 41.22 -64.70
N ASP A 1002 58.20 40.78 -65.17
CA ASP A 1002 57.17 40.09 -64.39
C ASP A 1002 57.26 38.59 -64.71
N TYR A 1003 58.04 37.85 -63.92
CA TYR A 1003 58.32 36.44 -64.22
C TYR A 1003 57.10 35.53 -64.05
N TRP A 1004 56.05 35.99 -63.33
CA TRP A 1004 54.75 35.31 -63.29
C TRP A 1004 53.96 35.52 -64.59
N ALA A 1005 53.91 36.75 -65.10
CA ALA A 1005 53.18 37.07 -66.34
C ALA A 1005 53.87 36.55 -67.60
N ASP A 1006 55.21 36.53 -67.64
CA ASP A 1006 56.00 35.98 -68.74
C ASP A 1006 56.07 34.44 -68.71
N GLY A 1007 55.74 33.81 -67.57
CA GLY A 1007 55.62 32.36 -67.40
C GLY A 1007 56.91 31.61 -67.06
N ASP A 1008 57.97 32.33 -66.70
CA ASP A 1008 59.27 31.78 -66.29
C ASP A 1008 59.26 31.28 -64.82
N VAL A 1009 58.37 31.82 -63.98
CA VAL A 1009 58.02 31.25 -62.67
C VAL A 1009 56.64 30.59 -62.78
N THR A 1010 56.53 29.36 -62.30
CA THR A 1010 55.25 28.64 -62.23
C THR A 1010 55.02 28.09 -60.83
N ALA A 1011 53.75 27.97 -60.45
CA ALA A 1011 53.34 27.29 -59.23
C ALA A 1011 52.11 26.44 -59.49
N THR A 1012 52.07 25.28 -58.82
CA THR A 1012 50.93 24.36 -58.81
C THR A 1012 50.71 23.85 -57.41
N ASP A 1013 49.45 23.81 -57.00
CA ASP A 1013 49.02 23.23 -55.74
C ASP A 1013 48.39 21.85 -55.99
N ASN A 1014 48.34 20.99 -54.96
CA ASN A 1014 47.78 19.65 -55.08
C ASN A 1014 46.25 19.67 -55.23
N CYS A 1015 45.57 20.63 -54.58
CA CYS A 1015 44.13 20.53 -54.32
C CYS A 1015 43.31 21.79 -54.61
N SER A 1016 43.95 22.96 -54.69
CA SER A 1016 43.30 24.23 -54.96
C SER A 1016 43.97 25.00 -56.11
N ALA A 1017 43.48 26.22 -56.37
CA ALA A 1017 44.12 27.13 -57.30
C ALA A 1017 45.08 28.05 -56.53
N VAL A 1018 46.36 28.05 -56.93
CA VAL A 1018 47.35 28.99 -56.40
C VAL A 1018 46.89 30.45 -56.60
N SER A 1019 47.16 31.26 -55.58
CA SER A 1019 46.69 32.62 -55.40
C SER A 1019 47.81 33.49 -54.80
N ASN A 1020 47.51 34.78 -54.55
CA ASN A 1020 48.37 35.72 -53.82
C ASN A 1020 49.85 35.77 -54.30
N GLN A 1021 50.06 35.56 -55.61
CA GLN A 1021 51.39 35.53 -56.23
C GLN A 1021 52.07 36.89 -56.10
N THR A 1022 53.31 36.89 -55.61
CA THR A 1022 54.11 38.10 -55.44
C THR A 1022 55.55 37.91 -55.90
N GLN A 1023 56.23 39.02 -56.15
CA GLN A 1023 57.63 39.11 -56.58
C GLN A 1023 58.29 40.27 -55.83
N SER A 1024 59.49 40.05 -55.30
CA SER A 1024 60.28 41.03 -54.55
C SER A 1024 61.73 41.00 -55.02
N PRO A 1025 62.29 42.10 -55.56
CA PRO A 1025 61.64 43.38 -55.87
C PRO A 1025 60.51 43.25 -56.90
N ALA A 1026 59.52 44.13 -56.83
CA ALA A 1026 58.35 44.08 -57.72
C ALA A 1026 58.72 44.28 -59.20
N ALA A 1027 57.94 43.69 -60.11
CA ALA A 1027 58.09 43.92 -61.55
C ALA A 1027 58.06 45.42 -61.89
N GLY A 1028 58.92 45.84 -62.82
CA GLY A 1028 59.17 47.26 -63.13
C GLY A 1028 60.12 47.97 -62.16
N THR A 1029 60.74 47.28 -61.20
CA THR A 1029 61.80 47.87 -60.36
C THR A 1029 63.09 48.05 -61.17
N GLU A 1030 63.67 49.25 -61.08
CA GLU A 1030 64.95 49.62 -61.69
C GLU A 1030 66.13 49.12 -60.83
N LEU A 1031 66.82 48.07 -61.28
CA LEU A 1031 67.97 47.47 -60.59
C LEU A 1031 69.30 48.03 -61.11
N GLY A 1032 70.14 48.52 -60.20
CA GLY A 1032 71.51 48.97 -60.53
C GLY A 1032 72.51 47.82 -60.64
N ILE A 1033 73.72 48.11 -61.12
CA ILE A 1033 74.81 47.12 -61.26
C ILE A 1033 75.09 46.40 -59.92
N GLY A 1034 75.03 45.07 -59.92
CA GLY A 1034 75.19 44.23 -58.73
C GLY A 1034 74.42 42.91 -58.80
N VAL A 1035 74.55 42.09 -57.76
CA VAL A 1035 73.75 40.86 -57.57
C VAL A 1035 72.53 41.21 -56.73
N HIS A 1036 71.35 40.82 -57.20
CA HIS A 1036 70.07 41.01 -56.52
C HIS A 1036 69.37 39.67 -56.36
N THR A 1037 68.98 39.31 -55.14
CA THR A 1037 68.09 38.17 -54.90
C THR A 1037 66.68 38.56 -55.33
N ILE A 1038 66.09 37.81 -56.26
CA ILE A 1038 64.69 37.96 -56.66
C ILE A 1038 63.91 36.84 -55.96
N GLU A 1039 62.99 37.22 -55.08
CA GLU A 1039 62.21 36.32 -54.24
C GLU A 1039 60.73 36.31 -54.68
N PHE A 1040 60.14 35.12 -54.71
CA PHE A 1040 58.77 34.87 -55.11
C PHE A 1040 58.04 34.18 -53.96
N THR A 1041 56.82 34.63 -53.67
CA THR A 1041 55.91 33.96 -52.73
C THR A 1041 54.59 33.67 -53.43
N VAL A 1042 54.04 32.49 -53.18
CA VAL A 1042 52.72 32.06 -53.62
C VAL A 1042 51.95 31.47 -52.43
N GLN A 1043 50.64 31.63 -52.43
CA GLN A 1043 49.73 31.05 -51.44
C GLN A 1043 48.73 30.14 -52.16
N ASP A 1044 48.26 29.06 -51.53
CA ASP A 1044 47.11 28.31 -52.05
C ASP A 1044 45.78 29.08 -51.81
N SER A 1045 44.63 28.40 -51.83
CA SER A 1045 43.35 29.01 -51.40
C SER A 1045 43.02 28.82 -49.91
N SER A 1046 43.82 28.03 -49.20
CA SER A 1046 43.57 27.53 -47.83
C SER A 1046 44.41 28.26 -46.77
N GLY A 1047 45.51 28.90 -47.18
CA GLY A 1047 46.44 29.68 -46.37
C GLY A 1047 47.92 29.26 -46.47
N ASN A 1048 48.24 28.10 -47.04
CA ASN A 1048 49.60 27.53 -47.10
C ASN A 1048 50.49 28.29 -48.10
N THR A 1049 51.79 28.44 -47.81
CA THR A 1049 52.65 29.43 -48.51
C THR A 1049 54.01 28.86 -48.89
N ALA A 1050 54.33 28.91 -50.18
CA ALA A 1050 55.61 28.50 -50.71
C ALA A 1050 56.45 29.69 -51.20
N THR A 1051 57.77 29.59 -51.04
CA THR A 1051 58.74 30.62 -51.44
C THR A 1051 59.89 30.01 -52.23
N CYS A 1052 60.36 30.72 -53.26
CA CYS A 1052 61.64 30.43 -53.93
C CYS A 1052 62.32 31.71 -54.37
N SER A 1053 63.63 31.63 -54.65
CA SER A 1053 64.42 32.78 -55.09
C SER A 1053 65.59 32.38 -55.97
N PHE A 1054 66.07 33.30 -56.82
CA PHE A 1054 67.31 33.15 -57.59
C PHE A 1054 68.14 34.44 -57.55
N GLU A 1055 69.43 34.35 -57.88
CA GLU A 1055 70.31 35.52 -58.02
C GLU A 1055 70.30 36.09 -59.44
N LEU A 1056 69.84 37.33 -59.59
CA LEU A 1056 69.95 38.12 -60.82
C LEU A 1056 71.15 39.06 -60.73
N THR A 1057 72.17 38.82 -61.55
CA THR A 1057 73.32 39.73 -61.68
C THR A 1057 73.07 40.74 -62.81
N VAL A 1058 73.04 42.02 -62.47
CA VAL A 1058 73.01 43.14 -63.43
C VAL A 1058 74.45 43.61 -63.66
N ASP A 1059 74.95 43.49 -64.89
CA ASP A 1059 76.31 43.88 -65.33
C ASP A 1059 76.25 44.96 -66.43
N GLU A 1060 77.39 45.57 -66.79
CA GLU A 1060 77.45 46.77 -67.65
C GLU A 1060 77.86 46.46 -69.11
N LEU A 1061 76.92 46.56 -70.04
CA LEU A 1061 77.07 46.32 -71.47
C LEU A 1061 77.85 47.46 -72.15
N MET A 1062 79.18 47.41 -72.07
CA MET A 1062 80.05 48.38 -72.73
C MET A 1062 80.05 48.25 -74.26
N GLY A 1063 79.16 49.01 -74.92
CA GLY A 1063 79.09 49.16 -76.37
C GLY A 1063 80.44 49.49 -77.01
N THR A 1064 80.99 48.52 -77.74
CA THR A 1064 82.38 48.45 -78.25
C THR A 1064 83.03 49.78 -78.66
N GLY A 1065 84.07 50.25 -77.92
CA GLY A 1065 84.58 51.62 -78.14
C GLY A 1065 86.02 52.02 -77.78
N ASP A 1066 86.82 51.32 -76.96
CA ASP A 1066 88.19 51.79 -76.65
C ASP A 1066 89.26 50.68 -76.47
N LEU A 1067 90.53 51.06 -76.66
CA LEU A 1067 91.70 50.19 -76.80
C LEU A 1067 92.76 50.46 -75.72
N GLY A 1068 92.81 49.61 -74.69
CA GLY A 1068 93.87 49.65 -73.69
C GLY A 1068 93.59 48.76 -72.48
N MET A 1069 94.56 48.42 -71.64
CA MET A 1069 95.92 48.99 -71.56
C MET A 1069 97.04 47.99 -71.86
N ASN A 1070 96.72 46.79 -72.35
CA ASN A 1070 97.75 45.78 -72.69
C ASN A 1070 98.68 46.22 -73.84
N ASN A 1071 98.32 47.25 -74.63
CA ASN A 1071 99.20 47.90 -75.60
C ASN A 1071 99.71 49.29 -75.16
N LEU A 1072 99.15 49.91 -74.12
CA LEU A 1072 99.50 51.26 -73.66
C LEU A 1072 100.65 51.30 -72.64
N ILE A 1073 100.96 50.15 -72.02
CA ILE A 1073 102.25 49.93 -71.34
C ILE A 1073 103.08 48.97 -72.16
N SER A 1074 104.15 49.47 -72.79
CA SER A 1074 105.00 48.71 -73.71
C SER A 1074 106.47 48.65 -73.27
N LEU A 1075 107.18 47.62 -73.71
CA LEU A 1075 108.61 47.42 -73.50
C LEU A 1075 109.35 47.52 -74.82
N TYR A 1076 110.26 48.48 -74.97
CA TYR A 1076 111.10 48.55 -76.17
C TYR A 1076 112.54 49.02 -75.87
N PRO A 1077 113.55 48.59 -76.68
CA PRO A 1077 113.49 47.44 -77.59
C PRO A 1077 113.29 46.13 -76.81
N ASN A 1078 112.61 45.15 -77.39
CA ASN A 1078 112.39 43.84 -76.77
C ASN A 1078 112.37 42.78 -77.90
N PRO A 1079 113.41 41.93 -78.07
CA PRO A 1079 114.53 41.72 -77.15
C PRO A 1079 115.46 42.92 -76.96
N ALA A 1080 115.74 43.22 -75.69
CA ALA A 1080 116.61 44.28 -75.21
C ALA A 1080 118.06 43.79 -75.12
N ASP A 1081 119.02 44.72 -75.16
CA ASP A 1081 120.40 44.43 -74.78
C ASP A 1081 120.74 45.06 -73.43
N ASN A 1082 121.28 46.29 -73.39
CA ASN A 1082 121.76 46.91 -72.15
C ASN A 1082 120.66 47.63 -71.34
N GLN A 1083 119.55 47.99 -71.98
CA GLN A 1083 118.40 48.63 -71.33
C GLN A 1083 117.10 48.29 -72.05
N VAL A 1084 115.99 48.35 -71.31
CA VAL A 1084 114.62 48.34 -71.84
C VAL A 1084 113.88 49.57 -71.31
N ILE A 1085 113.13 50.24 -72.18
CA ILE A 1085 112.29 51.38 -71.81
C ILE A 1085 110.88 50.87 -71.57
N ILE A 1086 110.30 51.23 -70.42
CA ILE A 1086 108.87 51.14 -70.18
C ILE A 1086 108.24 52.44 -70.67
N SER A 1087 107.45 52.36 -71.73
CA SER A 1087 106.60 53.46 -72.18
C SER A 1087 105.22 53.28 -71.58
N ASN A 1088 104.85 54.20 -70.69
CA ASN A 1088 103.60 54.26 -69.94
C ASN A 1088 102.72 55.36 -70.52
N GLN A 1089 101.95 55.05 -71.56
CA GLN A 1089 101.04 56.00 -72.21
C GLN A 1089 99.72 56.20 -71.42
N THR A 1090 99.73 55.85 -70.14
CA THR A 1090 98.57 55.87 -69.24
C THR A 1090 98.68 57.05 -68.27
N LYS A 1091 97.55 57.57 -67.80
CA LYS A 1091 97.51 58.69 -66.83
C LYS A 1091 97.77 58.27 -65.38
N GLN A 1092 98.23 57.03 -65.14
CA GLN A 1092 98.46 56.50 -63.79
C GLN A 1092 99.95 56.42 -63.45
N SER A 1093 100.27 56.70 -62.19
CA SER A 1093 101.59 56.55 -61.57
C SER A 1093 102.01 55.08 -61.50
N ILE A 1094 103.16 54.77 -62.09
CA ILE A 1094 103.91 53.55 -61.79
C ILE A 1094 104.74 53.84 -60.53
N VAL A 1095 104.61 52.98 -59.53
CA VAL A 1095 105.28 53.10 -58.22
C VAL A 1095 106.59 52.30 -58.21
N LYS A 1096 106.58 51.10 -58.79
CA LYS A 1096 107.77 50.24 -58.91
C LYS A 1096 107.67 49.21 -60.02
N VAL A 1097 108.81 48.61 -60.34
CA VAL A 1097 108.95 47.56 -61.34
C VAL A 1097 109.76 46.41 -60.75
N VAL A 1098 109.30 45.18 -60.97
CA VAL A 1098 109.90 43.95 -60.43
C VAL A 1098 110.24 43.01 -61.58
N ILE A 1099 111.52 42.63 -61.71
CA ILE A 1099 111.99 41.65 -62.67
C ILE A 1099 112.06 40.29 -61.99
N LEU A 1100 111.37 39.31 -62.57
CA LEU A 1100 111.31 37.91 -62.16
C LEU A 1100 111.96 37.02 -63.23
N ASP A 1101 112.53 35.88 -62.82
CA ASP A 1101 112.85 34.81 -63.78
C ASP A 1101 111.59 34.02 -64.19
N MET A 1102 111.77 33.05 -65.10
CA MET A 1102 110.66 32.21 -65.59
C MET A 1102 110.07 31.25 -64.54
N SER A 1103 110.67 31.13 -63.36
CA SER A 1103 110.07 30.42 -62.20
C SER A 1103 109.26 31.35 -61.29
N GLY A 1104 109.16 32.65 -61.63
CA GLY A 1104 108.48 33.67 -60.83
C GLY A 1104 109.33 34.24 -59.70
N LYS A 1105 110.58 33.82 -59.55
CA LYS A 1105 111.48 34.30 -58.49
C LYS A 1105 112.00 35.72 -58.81
N MET A 1106 111.92 36.61 -57.83
CA MET A 1106 112.45 37.98 -57.95
C MET A 1106 113.98 37.99 -58.17
N ILE A 1107 114.39 38.67 -59.22
CA ILE A 1107 115.78 38.99 -59.56
C ILE A 1107 116.13 40.43 -59.17
N LYS A 1108 115.19 41.37 -59.34
CA LYS A 1108 115.39 42.79 -59.08
C LYS A 1108 114.07 43.50 -58.78
N GLU A 1109 114.05 44.38 -57.79
CA GLU A 1109 113.02 45.41 -57.63
C GLU A 1109 113.64 46.80 -57.85
N ILE A 1110 112.89 47.69 -58.50
CA ILE A 1110 113.29 49.06 -58.85
C ILE A 1110 112.11 49.99 -58.55
N GLY A 1111 112.26 50.87 -57.55
CA GLY A 1111 111.29 51.92 -57.27
C GLY A 1111 111.35 53.03 -58.32
N LEU A 1112 110.19 53.49 -58.78
CA LEU A 1112 110.02 54.61 -59.71
C LEU A 1112 109.13 55.65 -59.02
N ASN A 1113 109.72 56.61 -58.33
CA ASN A 1113 108.99 57.55 -57.47
C ASN A 1113 108.16 58.56 -58.29
N ASN A 1114 107.00 58.14 -58.78
CA ASN A 1114 106.05 58.91 -59.60
C ASN A 1114 106.72 59.64 -60.80
N ALA A 1115 107.50 58.87 -61.57
CA ALA A 1115 108.23 59.34 -62.74
C ALA A 1115 107.36 59.42 -64.02
N LEU A 1116 107.83 60.17 -65.01
CA LEU A 1116 107.12 60.54 -66.24
C LEU A 1116 106.89 59.37 -67.22
N VAL A 1117 106.21 59.66 -68.33
CA VAL A 1117 105.68 58.75 -69.36
C VAL A 1117 106.64 57.66 -69.85
N GLU A 1118 107.96 57.88 -69.91
CA GLU A 1118 108.92 56.85 -70.33
C GLU A 1118 110.06 56.65 -69.32
N ASN A 1119 110.30 55.40 -68.92
CA ASN A 1119 111.25 55.03 -67.88
C ASN A 1119 112.29 54.01 -68.40
N PRO A 1120 113.56 54.39 -68.62
CA PRO A 1120 114.61 53.48 -69.02
C PRO A 1120 115.13 52.65 -67.84
N ILE A 1121 115.05 51.33 -67.93
CA ILE A 1121 115.59 50.38 -66.95
C ILE A 1121 116.84 49.70 -67.54
N SER A 1122 117.98 49.85 -66.87
CA SER A 1122 119.21 49.14 -67.24
C SER A 1122 119.16 47.68 -66.80
N ILE A 1123 119.43 46.79 -67.76
CA ILE A 1123 119.42 45.34 -67.58
C ILE A 1123 120.79 44.70 -67.84
N ASN A 1124 121.88 45.50 -67.88
CA ASN A 1124 123.28 45.06 -68.02
C ASN A 1124 123.69 43.92 -67.05
N HIS A 1125 122.98 43.81 -65.92
CA HIS A 1125 123.26 42.86 -64.85
C HIS A 1125 122.44 41.56 -64.97
N LEU A 1126 121.63 41.41 -66.02
CA LEU A 1126 120.90 40.17 -66.33
C LEU A 1126 121.66 39.39 -67.42
N PRO A 1127 121.86 38.07 -67.24
CA PRO A 1127 122.28 37.17 -68.30
C PRO A 1127 121.31 37.17 -69.50
N SER A 1128 121.80 36.78 -70.68
CA SER A 1128 120.97 36.49 -71.86
C SER A 1128 119.89 35.45 -71.52
N GLY A 1129 118.62 35.77 -71.77
CA GLY A 1129 117.50 34.94 -71.33
C GLY A 1129 116.13 35.61 -71.42
N THR A 1130 115.09 34.87 -71.06
CA THR A 1130 113.73 35.41 -70.90
C THR A 1130 113.43 35.63 -69.42
N TYR A 1131 112.81 36.76 -69.12
CA TYR A 1131 112.37 37.20 -67.80
C TYR A 1131 110.91 37.65 -67.88
N MET A 1132 110.21 37.67 -66.74
CA MET A 1132 108.97 38.40 -66.59
C MET A 1132 109.26 39.73 -65.89
N ILE A 1133 108.57 40.79 -66.28
CA ILE A 1133 108.68 42.10 -65.63
C ILE A 1133 107.28 42.58 -65.25
N GLN A 1134 107.06 42.71 -63.96
CA GLN A 1134 105.83 43.22 -63.37
C GLN A 1134 105.97 44.72 -63.16
N ILE A 1135 105.00 45.48 -63.66
CA ILE A 1135 104.97 46.94 -63.61
C ILE A 1135 103.79 47.29 -62.70
N ILE A 1136 104.10 47.88 -61.53
CA ILE A 1136 103.15 48.03 -60.42
C ILE A 1136 102.84 49.52 -60.24
N GLY A 1137 101.60 49.90 -60.50
CA GLY A 1137 101.05 51.22 -60.17
C GLY A 1137 100.23 51.19 -58.88
N GLU A 1138 99.69 52.35 -58.49
CA GLU A 1138 98.95 52.51 -57.22
C GLU A 1138 97.67 51.65 -57.11
N LYS A 1139 97.07 51.28 -58.24
CA LYS A 1139 95.78 50.55 -58.28
C LYS A 1139 95.80 49.24 -59.09
N GLN A 1140 96.88 48.93 -59.80
CA GLN A 1140 96.94 47.76 -60.69
C GLN A 1140 98.38 47.32 -61.00
N THR A 1141 98.56 46.06 -61.41
CA THR A 1141 99.85 45.49 -61.83
C THR A 1141 99.73 44.87 -63.22
N VAL A 1142 100.65 45.21 -64.13
CA VAL A 1142 100.72 44.66 -65.48
C VAL A 1142 101.98 43.81 -65.63
N ILE A 1143 101.84 42.58 -66.11
CA ILE A 1143 102.96 41.66 -66.33
C ILE A 1143 103.32 41.62 -67.81
N LYS A 1144 104.61 41.75 -68.14
CA LYS A 1144 105.14 41.65 -69.51
C LYS A 1144 106.30 40.67 -69.60
N LYS A 1145 106.51 40.09 -70.80
CA LYS A 1145 107.67 39.26 -71.12
C LYS A 1145 108.84 40.15 -71.56
N LEU A 1146 109.98 40.04 -70.90
CA LEU A 1146 111.25 40.67 -71.27
C LEU A 1146 112.19 39.62 -71.85
N VAL A 1147 112.89 39.93 -72.93
CA VAL A 1147 113.98 39.08 -73.45
C VAL A 1147 115.27 39.88 -73.47
N LYS A 1148 116.27 39.44 -72.71
CA LYS A 1148 117.66 39.94 -72.76
C LYS A 1148 118.43 39.15 -73.82
N LYS A 1149 119.02 39.87 -74.78
CA LYS A 1149 119.99 39.32 -75.75
C LYS A 1149 121.30 38.93 -75.05
#